data_AF-A0A135VC70-F1
#
_entry.id   AF-A0A135VC70-F1
#
_cell.length_a   1.000
_cell.length_b   1.000
_cell.length_c   1.000
_cell.angle_alpha   90.00
_cell.angle_beta   90.00
_cell.angle_gamma   90.00
#
_symmetry.space_group_name_H-M   'P 1'
#
loop_
_entity.id
_entity.type
_entity.pdbx_description
1 polymer ?
#
loop_
_entity_poly.entity_id
_entity_poly.type
_entity_poly.pdbx_seq_one_letter_code
_entity_poly.pdbx_strand_id
1 'polypeptide(L)'
;MMVSSWVLKTRQMSEAGKEILLREALASHMRSSRDRQLFHELLKEPRPLEDVFSFFAAFYLHSYQGIRLLTPSEVPSAGSDMKDELGAEERRQLELEVRQFFSGKQREEIDVAKLVSELIICFVDELGGANPNSDSKDKALNLLKETLKKIPSEYNSNHDIDLILEVTGWGQDWRQELYVKASGLKESALSLRDELLREHPSEVPETTILKMGLEKIFGRIEYSKGHIFDTTIPIKSWDEIASTITKRFCKPIDTLKGLRNAHEIRLHLLEVLEKEFDIPTTLENYESRLGQVVTTKAAEILSIDSDSVLDTISKFLNVDIDDVKAQLRRKGISDLSIIGPGLKSLTADSTSDSSAPAISKEELEMLERSLKALEKIENTLNGPVKGMLRSKGLRATELDKISIDMFTKDRAKLVGIEIEVLEALNNKMRVPPPAEVIRLLETREQVKSGALSSLGISSARDFSQQRTEDETIVSLRLDFIWHFTIGILTNLTRVVESYIRSKQDLLRIKALLKSIYEDTDTTLQFLREEILIDLASMRIYEMKIVYPELDAQSICTWMHARFSTKDMIAAAKDLETSISPVFEGIVDKSLDMTSLEFDNYAIAYDIMQRFLKQERLEKLAKEEFAFEAKQKEKRRIEERKEGIDVLMYLHNKARTVFRAISRVGAKGLVWTPNDTTKCANLLAYYIKTNRGRKICSACGSEPSNAKCSQHGVNFMKDSSDMDNLSIFIMRSLFEIKEGLIGTGRGVEPMSWDKAKSTIDREIGILKRKGKLTSKTNLKELMPGEINYVVGPAICAIVGKYFNESLTYAARRADIA
;
A
#
# COMPACT_ATOMS: atom_id res chain seq x y z
N MET A 1 -20.94 6.10 15.36
CA MET A 1 -20.30 7.37 14.92
C MET A 1 -19.83 7.22 13.48
N MET A 2 -20.64 7.64 12.50
CA MET A 2 -20.17 7.96 11.16
C MET A 2 -20.15 9.48 11.07
N VAL A 3 -18.97 10.09 11.12
CA VAL A 3 -18.83 11.52 10.79
C VAL A 3 -18.04 11.58 9.49
N SER A 4 -18.78 11.49 8.39
CA SER A 4 -18.21 11.69 7.06
C SER A 4 -17.89 13.17 6.88
N SER A 5 -16.60 13.47 6.70
CA SER A 5 -16.06 14.79 6.37
C SER A 5 -16.76 15.45 5.18
N TRP A 6 -16.87 16.78 5.23
CA TRP A 6 -16.30 17.62 4.17
C TRP A 6 -15.14 18.40 4.76
N VAL A 7 -14.29 19.15 4.06
CA VAL A 7 -14.04 19.35 2.61
C VAL A 7 -12.72 18.64 2.22
N LEU A 8 -12.77 17.32 2.01
CA LEU A 8 -11.70 16.56 1.30
C LEU A 8 -12.27 15.76 0.12
N LYS A 9 -13.51 16.07 -0.27
CA LYS A 9 -14.16 15.59 -1.50
C LYS A 9 -14.49 16.79 -2.38
N THR A 10 -13.50 17.58 -2.76
CA THR A 10 -13.60 18.20 -4.09
C THR A 10 -13.58 17.05 -5.09
N ARG A 11 -14.29 17.21 -6.21
CA ARG A 11 -14.29 16.26 -7.35
C ARG A 11 -12.85 15.97 -7.85
N GLN A 12 -11.91 16.81 -7.43
CA GLN A 12 -10.48 16.80 -7.69
C GLN A 12 -9.74 15.74 -6.85
N MET A 13 -10.11 15.48 -5.59
CA MET A 13 -9.46 14.48 -4.73
C MET A 13 -9.98 13.06 -4.95
N SER A 14 -9.73 12.51 -6.14
CA SER A 14 -9.80 11.06 -6.37
C SER A 14 -8.85 10.31 -5.43
N GLU A 15 -9.01 8.99 -5.25
CA GLU A 15 -8.14 8.20 -4.35
C GLU A 15 -6.64 8.35 -4.66
N ALA A 16 -6.27 8.58 -5.92
CA ALA A 16 -4.89 8.83 -6.33
C ALA A 16 -4.38 10.26 -5.98
N GLY A 17 -5.27 11.25 -5.88
CA GLY A 17 -4.92 12.63 -5.54
C GLY A 17 -4.57 12.86 -4.07
N LYS A 18 -5.02 11.96 -3.19
CA LYS A 18 -4.82 12.06 -1.73
C LYS A 18 -3.40 11.77 -1.29
N GLU A 19 -2.63 11.03 -2.07
CA GLU A 19 -1.23 10.70 -1.76
C GLU A 19 -0.24 11.72 -2.35
N ILE A 20 -0.69 12.59 -3.26
CA ILE A 20 0.16 13.61 -3.90
C ILE A 20 0.38 14.80 -2.97
N LEU A 21 -0.64 15.22 -2.22
CA LEU A 21 -0.56 16.32 -1.27
C LEU A 21 -0.34 15.76 0.15
N LEU A 22 0.93 15.60 0.51
CA LEU A 22 1.34 14.80 1.66
C LEU A 22 0.93 15.42 3.02
N ARG A 23 0.88 16.75 3.15
CA ARG A 23 0.36 17.43 4.37
C ARG A 23 -1.10 17.06 4.62
N GLU A 24 -1.90 17.14 3.58
CA GLU A 24 -3.31 16.80 3.57
C GLU A 24 -3.52 15.30 3.81
N ALA A 25 -2.65 14.46 3.26
CA ALA A 25 -2.64 13.02 3.53
C ALA A 25 -2.41 12.74 5.02
N LEU A 26 -1.36 13.32 5.60
CA LEU A 26 -1.02 13.15 7.02
C LEU A 26 -2.17 13.61 7.92
N ALA A 27 -2.72 14.80 7.68
CA ALA A 27 -3.88 15.32 8.43
C ALA A 27 -5.12 14.42 8.26
N SER A 28 -5.37 13.91 7.05
CA SER A 28 -6.49 13.00 6.78
C SER A 28 -6.38 11.70 7.56
N HIS A 29 -5.18 11.12 7.62
CA HIS A 29 -4.94 9.90 8.39
C HIS A 29 -4.95 10.18 9.91
N MET A 30 -4.45 11.33 10.39
CA MET A 30 -4.61 11.72 11.80
C MET A 30 -6.08 11.94 12.20
N ARG A 31 -6.94 12.33 11.24
CA ARG A 31 -8.39 12.48 11.44
C ARG A 31 -9.17 11.16 11.35
N SER A 32 -8.64 10.17 10.62
CA SER A 32 -9.29 8.87 10.37
C SER A 32 -9.51 8.09 11.67
N SER A 33 -10.76 7.73 11.96
CA SER A 33 -11.10 6.97 13.17
C SER A 33 -10.40 5.60 13.25
N ARG A 34 -10.22 4.95 12.09
CA ARG A 34 -9.49 3.68 11.98
C ARG A 34 -8.02 3.87 12.36
N ASP A 35 -7.38 4.90 11.81
CA ASP A 35 -5.96 5.13 12.04
C ASP A 35 -5.70 5.61 13.46
N ARG A 36 -6.60 6.43 14.03
CA ARG A 36 -6.55 6.79 15.45
C ARG A 36 -6.59 5.57 16.35
N GLN A 37 -7.47 4.60 16.10
CA GLN A 37 -7.54 3.37 16.90
C GLN A 37 -6.21 2.61 16.88
N LEU A 38 -5.65 2.39 15.69
CA LEU A 38 -4.34 1.74 15.52
C LEU A 38 -3.21 2.54 16.18
N PHE A 39 -3.23 3.86 16.01
CA PHE A 39 -2.25 4.77 16.58
C PHE A 39 -2.29 4.78 18.12
N HIS A 40 -3.48 4.74 18.73
CA HIS A 40 -3.66 4.65 20.18
C HIS A 40 -3.13 3.37 20.78
N GLU A 41 -3.40 2.24 20.12
CA GLU A 41 -2.87 0.94 20.53
C GLU A 41 -1.33 0.95 20.57
N LEU A 42 -0.70 1.75 19.70
CA LEU A 42 0.74 1.86 19.56
C LEU A 42 1.38 2.91 20.48
N LEU A 43 0.78 4.10 20.64
CA LEU A 43 1.37 5.22 21.38
C LEU A 43 1.42 4.96 22.90
N LYS A 44 0.44 4.19 23.42
CA LYS A 44 0.28 3.73 24.82
C LYS A 44 0.18 4.80 25.91
N GLU A 45 0.87 5.93 25.78
CA GLU A 45 0.97 7.01 26.77
C GLU A 45 0.93 8.40 26.09
N PRO A 46 0.39 9.44 26.75
CA PRO A 46 0.44 10.80 26.23
C PRO A 46 1.87 11.33 26.13
N ARG A 47 2.16 12.09 25.07
CA ARG A 47 3.50 12.65 24.78
C ARG A 47 3.42 14.11 24.36
N PRO A 48 4.50 14.90 24.42
CA PRO A 48 4.52 16.26 23.86
C PRO A 48 4.06 16.27 22.40
N LEU A 49 3.51 17.40 21.93
CA LEU A 49 2.87 17.47 20.62
C LEU A 49 3.79 17.05 19.46
N GLU A 50 5.04 17.50 19.49
CA GLU A 50 6.05 17.17 18.50
C GLU A 50 6.35 15.67 18.42
N ASP A 51 6.37 14.99 19.57
CA ASP A 51 6.58 13.55 19.66
C ASP A 51 5.36 12.79 19.12
N VAL A 52 4.14 13.29 19.35
CA VAL A 52 2.92 12.73 18.76
C VAL A 52 2.97 12.79 17.24
N PHE A 53 3.36 13.93 16.66
CA PHE A 53 3.50 14.09 15.22
C PHE A 53 4.65 13.26 14.62
N SER A 54 5.79 13.19 15.30
CA SER A 54 6.92 12.36 14.90
C SER A 54 6.55 10.88 14.88
N PHE A 55 5.86 10.41 15.92
CA PHE A 55 5.37 9.04 16.00
C PHE A 55 4.34 8.75 14.90
N PHE A 56 3.46 9.72 14.60
CA PHE A 56 2.50 9.58 13.52
C PHE A 56 3.17 9.50 12.14
N ALA A 57 4.18 10.33 11.88
CA ALA A 57 4.96 10.25 10.64
C ALA A 57 5.68 8.89 10.51
N ALA A 58 6.27 8.36 11.59
CA ALA A 58 6.86 7.03 11.59
C ALA A 58 5.82 5.93 11.32
N PHE A 59 4.64 6.02 11.94
CA PHE A 59 3.50 5.13 11.66
C PHE A 59 3.08 5.20 10.19
N TYR A 60 2.99 6.40 9.61
CA TYR A 60 2.63 6.61 8.21
C TYR A 60 3.69 6.02 7.26
N LEU A 61 4.97 6.30 7.52
CA LEU A 61 6.09 5.78 6.73
C LEU A 61 6.13 4.24 6.74
N HIS A 62 5.90 3.62 7.90
CA HIS A 62 5.90 2.17 8.04
C HIS A 62 4.65 1.52 7.43
N SER A 63 3.46 2.01 7.79
CA SER A 63 2.20 1.32 7.51
C SER A 63 1.65 1.62 6.12
N TYR A 64 1.89 2.82 5.60
CA TYR A 64 1.36 3.27 4.31
C TYR A 64 2.44 3.35 3.25
N GLN A 65 3.60 3.93 3.57
CA GLN A 65 4.70 4.04 2.61
C GLN A 65 5.58 2.79 2.55
N GLY A 66 5.38 1.80 3.43
CA GLY A 66 6.14 0.55 3.41
C GLY A 66 7.64 0.73 3.59
N ILE A 67 8.08 1.78 4.28
CA ILE A 67 9.48 2.00 4.62
C ILE A 67 9.87 0.95 5.68
N ARG A 68 11.00 0.27 5.43
CA ARG A 68 11.58 -0.76 6.29
C ARG A 68 13.02 -0.39 6.58
N LEU A 69 13.42 -0.51 7.84
CA LEU A 69 14.78 -0.18 8.30
C LEU A 69 15.57 -1.43 8.67
N LEU A 70 14.87 -2.52 8.98
CA LEU A 70 15.47 -3.75 9.44
C LEU A 70 15.14 -4.84 8.43
N THR A 71 16.17 -5.53 7.95
CA THR A 71 15.95 -6.72 7.12
C THR A 71 15.55 -7.85 8.06
N PRO A 72 14.43 -8.56 7.83
CA PRO A 72 14.18 -9.79 8.55
C PRO A 72 15.36 -10.71 8.24
N SER A 73 16.12 -11.08 9.27
CA SER A 73 17.17 -12.10 9.16
C SER A 73 16.61 -13.26 8.33
N GLU A 74 17.31 -13.67 7.27
CA GLU A 74 16.91 -14.66 6.26
C GLU A 74 16.75 -16.08 6.85
N VAL A 75 15.94 -16.20 7.90
CA VAL A 75 15.58 -17.44 8.55
C VAL A 75 14.12 -17.70 8.14
N PRO A 76 13.84 -18.65 7.24
CA PRO A 76 12.51 -18.94 6.70
C PRO A 76 11.48 -19.42 7.74
N SER A 77 11.82 -19.40 9.03
CA SER A 77 11.04 -19.89 10.16
C SER A 77 10.82 -18.84 11.25
N ALA A 78 10.95 -17.55 10.95
CA ALA A 78 10.51 -16.50 11.87
C ALA A 78 8.99 -16.63 12.11
N GLY A 79 8.60 -16.94 13.35
CA GLY A 79 7.19 -17.02 13.76
C GLY A 79 6.46 -15.67 13.61
N SER A 80 5.12 -15.67 13.79
CA SER A 80 4.31 -14.44 13.79
C SER A 80 4.85 -13.40 14.77
N ASP A 81 5.21 -13.84 15.96
CA ASP A 81 5.57 -12.98 17.08
C ASP A 81 6.88 -12.22 16.80
N MET A 82 7.84 -12.88 16.15
CA MET A 82 9.11 -12.25 15.75
C MET A 82 8.92 -11.19 14.64
N LYS A 83 7.91 -11.33 13.78
CA LYS A 83 7.57 -10.32 12.76
C LYS A 83 6.90 -9.10 13.39
N ASP A 84 6.06 -9.32 14.40
CA ASP A 84 5.40 -8.25 15.12
C ASP A 84 6.40 -7.46 15.98
N GLU A 85 7.32 -8.14 16.66
CA GLU A 85 8.44 -7.53 17.38
C GLU A 85 9.35 -6.72 16.46
N LEU A 86 9.73 -7.27 15.30
CA LEU A 86 10.53 -6.57 14.31
C LEU A 86 9.80 -5.33 13.78
N GLY A 87 8.50 -5.44 13.47
CA GLY A 87 7.70 -4.29 13.05
C GLY A 87 7.57 -3.21 14.13
N ALA A 88 7.54 -3.59 15.41
CA ALA A 88 7.52 -2.63 16.52
C ALA A 88 8.87 -1.90 16.66
N GLU A 89 9.98 -2.63 16.59
CA GLU A 89 11.32 -2.04 16.64
C GLU A 89 11.61 -1.17 15.40
N GLU A 90 11.16 -1.57 14.21
CA GLU A 90 11.25 -0.74 13.00
C GLU A 90 10.55 0.61 13.16
N ARG A 91 9.32 0.61 13.68
CA ARG A 91 8.56 1.84 13.94
C ARG A 91 9.26 2.72 14.96
N ARG A 92 9.84 2.12 16.00
CA ARG A 92 10.61 2.84 17.01
C ARG A 92 11.87 3.48 16.43
N GLN A 93 12.63 2.77 15.59
CA GLN A 93 13.81 3.33 14.93
C GLN A 93 13.42 4.44 13.95
N LEU A 94 12.33 4.26 13.18
CA LEU A 94 11.78 5.32 12.33
C LEU A 94 11.36 6.55 13.14
N GLU A 95 10.75 6.37 14.31
CA GLU A 95 10.40 7.48 15.20
C GLU A 95 11.66 8.25 15.63
N LEU A 96 12.71 7.55 16.04
CA LEU A 96 13.97 8.18 16.45
C LEU A 96 14.63 8.95 15.30
N GLU A 97 14.69 8.37 14.11
CA GLU A 97 15.20 9.07 12.92
C GLU A 97 14.34 10.29 12.60
N VAL A 98 13.01 10.17 12.51
CA VAL A 98 12.11 11.31 12.26
C VAL A 98 12.32 12.42 13.29
N ARG A 99 12.44 12.07 14.58
CA ARG A 99 12.72 13.05 15.64
C ARG A 99 14.06 13.73 15.44
N GLN A 100 15.10 13.02 15.02
CA GLN A 100 16.41 13.63 14.74
C GLN A 100 16.30 14.75 13.69
N PHE A 101 15.52 14.55 12.62
CA PHE A 101 15.32 15.58 11.59
C PHE A 101 14.26 16.62 11.95
N PHE A 102 13.29 16.28 12.79
CA PHE A 102 12.18 17.16 13.11
C PHE A 102 12.39 17.99 14.39
N SER A 103 13.35 17.61 15.24
CA SER A 103 13.53 18.14 16.59
C SER A 103 13.57 19.67 16.61
N GLY A 104 12.70 20.29 17.41
CA GLY A 104 12.62 21.74 17.60
C GLY A 104 11.90 22.49 16.47
N LYS A 105 11.85 21.92 15.26
CA LYS A 105 11.29 22.58 14.08
C LYS A 105 9.80 22.82 14.16
N GLN A 106 9.06 22.00 14.91
CA GLN A 106 7.63 22.24 15.12
C GLN A 106 7.39 23.50 15.94
N ARG A 107 8.22 23.76 16.97
CA ARG A 107 8.14 24.97 17.77
C ARG A 107 8.53 26.19 16.95
N GLU A 108 9.63 26.10 16.21
CA GLU A 108 10.05 27.14 15.27
C GLU A 108 8.95 27.46 14.25
N GLU A 109 8.30 26.43 13.68
CA GLU A 109 7.21 26.59 12.72
C GLU A 109 5.97 27.27 13.33
N ILE A 110 5.63 26.96 14.58
CA ILE A 110 4.52 27.61 15.30
C ILE A 110 4.82 29.09 15.54
N ASP A 111 6.03 29.42 15.99
CA ASP A 111 6.45 30.79 16.24
C ASP A 111 6.46 31.63 14.95
N VAL A 112 6.99 31.05 13.86
CA VAL A 112 7.01 31.70 12.54
C VAL A 112 5.59 31.85 11.98
N ALA A 113 4.72 30.85 12.15
CA ALA A 113 3.31 30.94 11.73
C ALA A 113 2.54 32.05 12.47
N LYS A 114 2.92 32.33 13.72
CA LYS A 114 2.41 33.45 14.51
C LYS A 114 2.89 34.78 13.92
N LEU A 115 4.19 34.92 13.67
CA LEU A 115 4.75 36.11 13.01
C LEU A 115 4.13 36.36 11.63
N VAL A 116 3.89 35.31 10.84
CA VAL A 116 3.21 35.38 9.54
C VAL A 116 1.78 35.91 9.71
N SER A 117 1.02 35.38 10.67
CA SER A 117 -0.36 35.79 10.89
C SER A 117 -0.47 37.22 11.40
N GLU A 118 0.41 37.64 12.31
CA GLU A 118 0.55 39.03 12.76
C GLU A 118 0.90 39.96 11.58
N LEU A 119 1.88 39.59 10.77
CA LEU A 119 2.31 40.38 9.62
C LEU A 119 1.20 40.51 8.55
N ILE A 120 0.43 39.45 8.30
CA ILE A 120 -0.70 39.51 7.37
C ILE A 120 -1.78 40.47 7.88
N ILE A 121 -2.09 40.45 9.18
CA ILE A 121 -3.02 41.42 9.78
C ILE A 121 -2.46 42.84 9.63
N CYS A 122 -1.17 43.05 9.94
CA CYS A 122 -0.52 44.35 9.75
C CYS A 122 -0.56 44.81 8.29
N PHE A 123 -0.36 43.92 7.31
CA PHE A 123 -0.48 44.29 5.90
C PHE A 123 -1.91 44.68 5.52
N VAL A 124 -2.92 43.99 6.05
CA VAL A 124 -4.32 44.39 5.83
C VAL A 124 -4.59 45.77 6.43
N ASP A 125 -4.15 46.02 7.66
CA ASP A 125 -4.41 47.27 8.38
C ASP A 125 -3.63 48.46 7.77
N GLU A 126 -2.39 48.24 7.33
CA GLU A 126 -1.47 49.30 6.87
C GLU A 126 -1.49 49.56 5.36
N LEU A 127 -1.88 48.57 4.55
CA LEU A 127 -1.92 48.66 3.08
C LEU A 127 -3.35 48.59 2.52
N GLY A 128 -4.34 48.17 3.33
CA GLY A 128 -5.74 48.11 2.93
C GLY A 128 -6.26 49.49 2.49
N GLY A 129 -6.90 49.54 1.34
CA GLY A 129 -7.40 50.78 0.72
C GLY A 129 -6.32 51.67 0.10
N ALA A 130 -5.03 51.34 0.22
CA ALA A 130 -3.95 52.08 -0.45
C ALA A 130 -3.84 51.72 -1.94
N ASN A 131 -3.15 52.57 -2.71
CA ASN A 131 -2.81 52.28 -4.11
C ASN A 131 -1.44 51.56 -4.19
N PRO A 132 -1.25 50.61 -5.11
CA PRO A 132 0.02 49.92 -5.31
C PRO A 132 1.04 50.82 -6.05
N ASN A 133 1.67 51.72 -5.33
CA ASN A 133 2.72 52.64 -5.81
C ASN A 133 4.08 52.35 -5.14
N SER A 134 5.10 53.17 -5.40
CA SER A 134 6.44 53.05 -4.77
C SER A 134 6.36 53.07 -3.25
N ASP A 135 5.59 54.01 -2.68
CA ASP A 135 5.53 54.22 -1.24
C ASP A 135 4.92 53.01 -0.53
N SER A 136 3.86 52.43 -1.09
CA SER A 136 3.26 51.19 -0.61
C SER A 136 4.21 49.99 -0.70
N LYS A 137 5.06 49.93 -1.74
CA LYS A 137 6.08 48.88 -1.88
C LYS A 137 7.18 49.03 -0.83
N ASP A 138 7.66 50.24 -0.59
CA ASP A 138 8.66 50.53 0.42
C ASP A 138 8.13 50.21 1.82
N LYS A 139 6.89 50.61 2.11
CA LYS A 139 6.20 50.29 3.37
C LYS A 139 6.05 48.78 3.55
N ALA A 140 5.62 48.05 2.51
CA ALA A 140 5.49 46.60 2.55
C ALA A 140 6.85 45.91 2.82
N LEU A 141 7.92 46.36 2.17
CA LEU A 141 9.27 45.83 2.38
C LEU A 141 9.81 46.12 3.77
N ASN A 142 9.55 47.32 4.32
CA ASN A 142 9.98 47.67 5.66
C ASN A 142 9.32 46.76 6.70
N LEU A 143 7.99 46.59 6.62
CA LEU A 143 7.25 45.67 7.50
C LEU A 143 7.75 44.23 7.38
N LEU A 144 7.96 43.74 6.15
CA LEU A 144 8.50 42.40 5.92
C LEU A 144 9.88 42.23 6.55
N LYS A 145 10.80 43.18 6.32
CA LYS A 145 12.15 43.14 6.88
C LYS A 145 12.16 43.25 8.40
N GLU A 146 11.28 44.05 8.99
CA GLU A 146 11.15 44.13 10.44
C GLU A 146 10.69 42.80 11.03
N THR A 147 9.73 42.12 10.40
CA THR A 147 9.26 40.80 10.86
C THR A 147 10.31 39.72 10.68
N LEU A 148 11.01 39.67 9.54
CA LEU A 148 12.10 38.71 9.33
C LEU A 148 13.19 38.83 10.40
N LYS A 149 13.48 40.04 10.91
CA LYS A 149 14.43 40.25 12.01
C LYS A 149 13.97 39.71 13.36
N LYS A 150 12.67 39.40 13.51
CA LYS A 150 12.12 38.80 14.74
C LYS A 150 12.32 37.29 14.77
N ILE A 151 12.67 36.66 13.64
CA ILE A 151 13.00 35.24 13.60
C ILE A 151 14.35 35.06 14.33
N PRO A 152 14.43 34.20 15.37
CA PRO A 152 15.68 33.94 16.08
C PRO A 152 16.75 33.37 15.16
N SER A 153 18.01 33.79 15.36
CA SER A 153 19.13 33.38 14.52
C SER A 153 19.51 31.91 14.65
N GLU A 154 19.04 31.22 15.70
CA GLU A 154 19.25 29.78 15.86
C GLU A 154 18.26 28.94 15.04
N TYR A 155 17.19 29.54 14.54
CA TYR A 155 16.14 28.82 13.81
C TYR A 155 16.63 28.42 12.42
N ASN A 156 15.97 27.43 11.84
CA ASN A 156 16.27 27.04 10.47
C ASN A 156 16.08 28.23 9.50
N SER A 157 17.09 28.54 8.69
CA SER A 157 17.03 29.63 7.70
C SER A 157 15.94 29.44 6.63
N ASN A 158 15.42 28.23 6.44
CA ASN A 158 14.30 27.97 5.53
C ASN A 158 13.00 28.64 6.02
N HIS A 159 12.87 28.99 7.30
CA HIS A 159 11.71 29.73 7.81
C HIS A 159 11.57 31.13 7.22
N ASP A 160 12.67 31.78 6.87
CA ASP A 160 12.64 33.08 6.18
C ASP A 160 11.97 32.95 4.80
N ILE A 161 12.28 31.85 4.10
CA ILE A 161 11.73 31.52 2.80
C ILE A 161 10.24 31.20 2.94
N ASP A 162 9.87 30.35 3.91
CA ASP A 162 8.48 29.99 4.16
C ASP A 162 7.63 31.21 4.53
N LEU A 163 8.14 32.12 5.35
CA LEU A 163 7.47 33.38 5.67
C LEU A 163 7.19 34.20 4.41
N ILE A 164 8.19 34.36 3.52
CA ILE A 164 8.03 35.10 2.26
C ILE A 164 7.01 34.42 1.35
N LEU A 165 7.06 33.09 1.24
CA LEU A 165 6.12 32.32 0.43
C LEU A 165 4.67 32.48 0.90
N GLU A 166 4.44 32.50 2.22
CA GLU A 166 3.11 32.64 2.79
C GLU A 166 2.56 34.07 2.62
N VAL A 167 3.37 35.12 2.83
CA VAL A 167 2.89 36.52 2.67
C VAL A 167 2.71 36.92 1.20
N THR A 168 3.54 36.41 0.29
CA THR A 168 3.38 36.64 -1.15
C THR A 168 2.24 35.83 -1.76
N GLY A 169 1.96 34.65 -1.20
CA GLY A 169 0.94 33.71 -1.70
C GLY A 169 1.47 32.73 -2.73
N TRP A 170 2.75 32.81 -3.10
CA TRP A 170 3.37 31.95 -4.10
C TRP A 170 3.29 30.47 -3.72
N GLY A 171 3.52 30.13 -2.44
CA GLY A 171 3.47 28.75 -1.98
C GLY A 171 2.12 28.08 -2.27
N GLN A 172 1.02 28.80 -2.03
CA GLN A 172 -0.32 28.32 -2.33
C GLN A 172 -0.54 28.15 -3.85
N ASP A 173 -0.18 29.15 -4.65
CA ASP A 173 -0.37 29.11 -6.10
C ASP A 173 0.39 27.91 -6.70
N TRP A 174 1.64 27.70 -6.27
CA TRP A 174 2.47 26.60 -6.74
C TRP A 174 1.98 25.22 -6.27
N ARG A 175 1.46 25.09 -5.03
CA ARG A 175 0.80 23.84 -4.59
C ARG A 175 -0.33 23.45 -5.55
N GLN A 176 -1.17 24.42 -5.92
CA GLN A 176 -2.28 24.19 -6.82
C GLN A 176 -1.81 23.80 -8.23
N GLU A 177 -0.75 24.44 -8.74
CA GLU A 177 -0.15 24.08 -10.03
C GLU A 177 0.44 22.67 -10.04
N LEU A 178 1.21 22.32 -9.01
CA LEU A 178 1.81 20.98 -8.84
C LEU A 178 0.74 19.91 -8.80
N TYR A 179 -0.35 20.17 -8.06
CA TYR A 179 -1.49 19.29 -7.97
C TYR A 179 -2.19 19.07 -9.33
N VAL A 180 -2.48 20.15 -10.06
CA VAL A 180 -3.11 20.06 -11.39
C VAL A 180 -2.23 19.25 -12.33
N LYS A 181 -0.90 19.50 -12.35
CA LYS A 181 0.06 18.75 -13.16
C LYS A 181 0.07 17.26 -12.80
N ALA A 182 0.12 16.93 -11.52
CA ALA A 182 0.18 15.54 -11.07
C ALA A 182 -1.14 14.77 -11.35
N SER A 183 -2.29 15.44 -11.27
CA SER A 183 -3.60 14.83 -11.59
C SER A 183 -3.84 14.57 -13.09
N GLY A 184 -3.09 15.24 -13.96
CA GLY A 184 -3.31 15.25 -15.41
C GLY A 184 -2.43 14.31 -16.24
N LEU A 185 -1.49 13.58 -15.64
CA LEU A 185 -0.45 12.86 -16.39
C LEU A 185 -0.72 11.36 -16.56
N LYS A 186 -0.74 10.90 -17.81
CA LYS A 186 -0.27 9.56 -18.20
C LYS A 186 1.17 9.73 -18.66
N GLU A 187 2.12 9.09 -17.98
CA GLU A 187 3.52 9.21 -18.35
C GLU A 187 3.81 8.51 -19.68
N SER A 188 4.44 9.25 -20.60
CA SER A 188 5.07 8.74 -21.81
C SER A 188 6.22 7.80 -21.46
N ALA A 189 6.42 6.75 -22.25
CA ALA A 189 7.56 5.85 -22.09
C ALA A 189 8.90 6.60 -22.33
N LEU A 190 9.51 7.09 -21.25
CA LEU A 190 10.84 7.68 -21.24
C LEU A 190 11.92 6.59 -21.13
N SER A 191 13.15 6.92 -21.51
CA SER A 191 14.28 6.04 -21.23
C SER A 191 14.54 6.00 -19.71
N LEU A 192 15.01 4.87 -19.19
CA LEU A 192 15.28 4.71 -17.75
C LEU A 192 16.30 5.74 -17.23
N ARG A 193 17.22 6.19 -18.10
CA ARG A 193 18.20 7.25 -17.80
C ARG A 193 17.52 8.60 -17.61
N ASP A 194 16.68 8.98 -18.56
CA ASP A 194 15.98 10.28 -18.50
C ASP A 194 15.03 10.30 -17.29
N GLU A 195 14.42 9.16 -16.98
CA GLU A 195 13.55 8.99 -15.82
C GLU A 195 14.31 9.14 -14.48
N LEU A 196 15.57 8.70 -14.41
CA LEU A 196 16.40 8.85 -13.20
C LEU A 196 16.83 10.30 -12.94
N LEU A 197 17.17 11.04 -14.00
CA LEU A 197 17.71 12.40 -13.88
C LEU A 197 16.62 13.48 -13.90
N ARG A 198 15.39 13.15 -14.30
CA ARG A 198 14.27 14.09 -14.30
C ARG A 198 13.92 14.52 -12.87
N GLU A 199 13.52 15.77 -12.72
CA GLU A 199 12.86 16.21 -11.50
C GLU A 199 11.46 15.58 -11.40
N HIS A 200 11.15 14.99 -10.25
CA HIS A 200 9.82 14.44 -9.94
C HIS A 200 9.14 15.31 -8.87
N PRO A 201 8.62 16.50 -9.24
CA PRO A 201 8.10 17.46 -8.27
C PRO A 201 6.81 16.98 -7.60
N SER A 202 6.06 16.09 -8.25
CA SER A 202 4.85 15.47 -7.69
C SER A 202 5.12 14.50 -6.53
N GLU A 203 6.36 14.01 -6.38
CA GLU A 203 6.74 13.12 -5.27
C GLU A 203 7.12 13.88 -4.00
N VAL A 204 7.55 15.13 -4.17
CA VAL A 204 8.11 15.98 -3.10
C VAL A 204 7.63 17.42 -3.25
N PRO A 205 6.31 17.67 -3.19
CA PRO A 205 5.75 18.99 -3.48
C PRO A 205 6.32 20.10 -2.58
N GLU A 206 6.49 19.86 -1.28
CA GLU A 206 6.93 20.89 -0.34
C GLU A 206 8.41 21.20 -0.42
N THR A 207 9.22 20.19 -0.73
CA THR A 207 10.62 20.37 -1.10
C THR A 207 10.75 21.14 -2.42
N THR A 208 9.86 20.86 -3.38
CA THR A 208 9.83 21.57 -4.68
C THR A 208 9.46 23.04 -4.48
N ILE A 209 8.45 23.33 -3.66
CA ILE A 209 8.04 24.71 -3.34
C ILE A 209 9.17 25.48 -2.65
N LEU A 210 9.90 24.84 -1.72
CA LEU A 210 11.08 25.43 -1.11
C LEU A 210 12.13 25.79 -2.17
N LYS A 211 12.46 24.86 -3.08
CA LYS A 211 13.42 25.09 -4.17
C LYS A 211 13.00 26.23 -5.10
N MET A 212 11.72 26.27 -5.49
CA MET A 212 11.17 27.37 -6.29
C MET A 212 11.23 28.71 -5.54
N GLY A 213 11.00 28.70 -4.22
CA GLY A 213 11.16 29.87 -3.37
C GLY A 213 12.60 30.37 -3.34
N LEU A 214 13.56 29.47 -3.11
CA LEU A 214 14.99 29.77 -3.12
C LEU A 214 15.44 30.33 -4.49
N GLU A 215 15.04 29.69 -5.59
CA GLU A 215 15.33 30.18 -6.94
C GLU A 215 14.73 31.56 -7.18
N LYS A 216 13.50 31.78 -6.75
CA LYS A 216 12.80 33.05 -6.97
C LYS A 216 13.37 34.20 -6.13
N ILE A 217 13.82 33.90 -4.92
CA ILE A 217 14.39 34.89 -4.00
C ILE A 217 15.85 35.16 -4.35
N PHE A 218 16.68 34.12 -4.47
CA PHE A 218 18.13 34.26 -4.67
C PHE A 218 18.56 34.29 -6.15
N GLY A 219 17.67 33.94 -7.08
CA GLY A 219 17.94 33.84 -8.53
C GLY A 219 18.59 32.51 -8.96
N ARG A 220 18.77 31.56 -8.04
CA ARG A 220 19.37 30.24 -8.26
C ARG A 220 18.97 29.27 -7.15
N ILE A 221 18.97 27.98 -7.45
CA ILE A 221 18.68 26.93 -6.47
C ILE A 221 19.95 26.67 -5.63
N GLU A 222 20.05 27.38 -4.52
CA GLU A 222 21.10 27.16 -3.50
C GLU A 222 20.50 27.00 -2.12
N TYR A 223 21.12 26.16 -1.28
CA TYR A 223 20.76 26.06 0.12
C TYR A 223 21.01 27.40 0.83
N SER A 224 20.20 27.71 1.83
CA SER A 224 20.37 28.96 2.57
C SER A 224 21.59 28.88 3.48
N LYS A 225 22.55 29.79 3.29
CA LYS A 225 23.83 29.84 4.05
C LYS A 225 23.71 30.54 5.41
N GLY A 226 22.49 30.89 5.81
CA GLY A 226 22.17 31.71 6.97
C GLY A 226 20.82 32.37 6.76
N HIS A 227 20.45 33.30 7.64
CA HIS A 227 19.22 34.07 7.45
C HIS A 227 19.34 35.01 6.26
N ILE A 228 18.20 35.48 5.77
CA ILE A 228 18.09 36.27 4.56
C ILE A 228 18.83 37.62 4.65
N PHE A 229 19.12 38.09 5.87
CA PHE A 229 19.92 39.30 6.12
C PHE A 229 21.43 39.06 6.03
N ASP A 230 21.87 37.82 6.25
CA ASP A 230 23.28 37.44 6.15
C ASP A 230 23.67 37.13 4.69
N THR A 231 22.68 37.16 3.79
CA THR A 231 22.83 36.80 2.38
C THR A 231 22.51 38.00 1.47
N THR A 232 23.18 38.05 0.32
CA THR A 232 22.93 39.13 -0.64
C THR A 232 21.80 38.73 -1.59
N ILE A 233 20.63 39.36 -1.42
CA ILE A 233 19.48 39.15 -2.31
C ILE A 233 19.53 40.15 -3.47
N PRO A 234 19.27 39.70 -4.73
CA PRO A 234 19.14 40.60 -5.86
C PRO A 234 18.03 41.65 -5.64
N ILE A 235 18.30 42.92 -6.00
CA ILE A 235 17.34 44.03 -5.88
C ILE A 235 16.02 43.71 -6.60
N LYS A 236 16.11 43.08 -7.79
CA LYS A 236 14.94 42.65 -8.57
C LYS A 236 14.02 41.70 -7.80
N SER A 237 14.58 40.81 -6.99
CA SER A 237 13.80 39.86 -6.19
C SER A 237 13.04 40.58 -5.09
N TRP A 238 13.68 41.54 -4.39
CA TRP A 238 12.98 42.40 -3.42
C TRP A 238 11.85 43.21 -4.07
N ASP A 239 12.09 43.77 -5.26
CA ASP A 239 11.07 44.51 -6.00
C ASP A 239 9.88 43.60 -6.39
N GLU A 240 10.14 42.36 -6.78
CA GLU A 240 9.10 41.39 -7.12
C GLU A 240 8.28 40.97 -5.89
N ILE A 241 8.94 40.72 -4.76
CA ILE A 241 8.30 40.44 -3.46
C ILE A 241 7.37 41.60 -3.09
N ALA A 242 7.88 42.83 -3.10
CA ALA A 242 7.12 44.04 -2.77
C ALA A 242 5.93 44.24 -3.71
N SER A 243 6.14 44.01 -5.01
CA SER A 243 5.09 44.13 -6.03
C SER A 243 3.99 43.08 -5.83
N THR A 244 4.35 41.87 -5.40
CA THR A 244 3.38 40.81 -5.12
C THR A 244 2.58 41.10 -3.86
N ILE A 245 3.25 41.51 -2.77
CA ILE A 245 2.59 41.89 -1.51
C ILE A 245 1.62 43.05 -1.75
N THR A 246 2.07 44.13 -2.39
CA THR A 246 1.18 45.27 -2.71
C THR A 246 0.02 44.87 -3.60
N LYS A 247 0.22 44.02 -4.63
CA LYS A 247 -0.88 43.48 -5.44
C LYS A 247 -1.89 42.67 -4.61
N ARG A 248 -1.44 41.99 -3.56
CA ARG A 248 -2.29 41.17 -2.69
C ARG A 248 -3.09 42.02 -1.69
N PHE A 249 -2.46 43.01 -1.07
CA PHE A 249 -3.00 43.75 0.08
C PHE A 249 -3.48 45.18 -0.22
N CYS A 250 -3.05 45.84 -1.31
CA CYS A 250 -3.58 47.15 -1.73
C CYS A 250 -4.94 46.98 -2.43
N LYS A 251 -5.94 46.54 -1.66
CA LYS A 251 -7.33 46.30 -2.08
C LYS A 251 -8.31 47.00 -1.12
N PRO A 252 -9.58 47.23 -1.52
CA PRO A 252 -10.57 47.80 -0.61
C PRO A 252 -10.66 47.00 0.70
N ILE A 253 -10.73 47.69 1.84
CA ILE A 253 -10.67 47.07 3.18
C ILE A 253 -11.75 45.98 3.35
N ASP A 254 -12.95 46.20 2.82
CA ASP A 254 -14.05 45.24 2.89
C ASP A 254 -13.69 43.88 2.24
N THR A 255 -12.85 43.88 1.20
CA THR A 255 -12.40 42.65 0.52
C THR A 255 -11.29 41.90 1.26
N LEU A 256 -10.68 42.54 2.26
CA LEU A 256 -9.60 41.96 3.08
C LEU A 256 -10.10 41.53 4.46
N LYS A 257 -11.34 41.87 4.82
CA LYS A 257 -11.92 41.60 6.13
C LYS A 257 -11.93 40.11 6.46
N GLY A 258 -12.34 39.24 5.53
CA GLY A 258 -12.32 37.80 5.76
C GLY A 258 -10.91 37.22 5.90
N LEU A 259 -9.92 37.78 5.19
CA LEU A 259 -8.51 37.41 5.37
C LEU A 259 -8.01 37.80 6.77
N ARG A 260 -8.32 39.02 7.22
CA ARG A 260 -7.96 39.49 8.57
C ARG A 260 -8.57 38.59 9.64
N ASN A 261 -9.88 38.34 9.56
CA ASN A 261 -10.60 37.46 10.48
C ASN A 261 -10.02 36.03 10.49
N ALA A 262 -9.65 35.48 9.33
CA ALA A 262 -9.05 34.16 9.25
C ALA A 262 -7.72 34.09 10.02
N HIS A 263 -6.86 35.10 9.88
CA HIS A 263 -5.59 35.15 10.61
C HIS A 263 -5.76 35.45 12.10
N GLU A 264 -6.78 36.20 12.52
CA GLU A 264 -7.13 36.34 13.94
C GLU A 264 -7.54 35.00 14.57
N ILE A 265 -8.33 34.19 13.86
CA ILE A 265 -8.67 32.83 14.30
C ILE A 265 -7.40 31.97 14.41
N ARG A 266 -6.49 32.05 13.42
CA ARG A 266 -5.21 31.31 13.46
C ARG A 266 -4.36 31.71 14.66
N LEU A 267 -4.26 33.01 14.97
CA LEU A 267 -3.50 33.48 16.14
C LEU A 267 -4.04 32.88 17.44
N HIS A 268 -5.35 32.86 17.65
CA HIS A 268 -5.94 32.23 18.83
C HIS A 268 -5.67 30.72 18.93
N LEU A 269 -5.62 30.02 17.79
CA LEU A 269 -5.25 28.60 17.77
C LEU A 269 -3.76 28.41 18.10
N LEU A 270 -2.88 29.25 17.56
CA LEU A 270 -1.44 29.23 17.83
C LEU A 270 -1.13 29.55 19.30
N GLU A 271 -1.82 30.52 19.90
CA GLU A 271 -1.65 30.89 21.32
C GLU A 271 -1.92 29.71 22.27
N VAL A 272 -2.88 28.84 21.94
CA VAL A 272 -3.16 27.64 22.73
C VAL A 272 -2.08 26.58 22.51
N LEU A 273 -1.60 26.40 21.29
CA LEU A 273 -0.48 25.48 21.03
C LEU A 273 0.80 25.92 21.73
N GLU A 274 1.14 27.20 21.70
CA GLU A 274 2.35 27.75 22.31
C GLU A 274 2.36 27.54 23.83
N LYS A 275 1.24 27.81 24.50
CA LYS A 275 1.11 27.65 25.97
C LYS A 275 1.23 26.21 26.43
N GLU A 276 0.83 25.27 25.59
CA GLU A 276 0.66 23.86 25.97
C GLU A 276 1.53 22.91 25.14
N PHE A 277 2.53 23.43 24.45
CA PHE A 277 3.36 22.68 23.51
C PHE A 277 4.05 21.48 24.19
N ASP A 278 4.61 21.74 25.37
CA ASP A 278 5.37 20.78 26.16
C ASP A 278 4.48 19.89 27.04
N ILE A 279 3.15 20.13 27.07
CA ILE A 279 2.21 19.35 27.88
C ILE A 279 1.90 18.03 27.17
N PRO A 280 2.13 16.87 27.81
CA PRO A 280 1.80 15.57 27.23
C PRO A 280 0.34 15.48 26.79
N THR A 281 0.12 15.06 25.56
CA THR A 281 -1.18 15.07 24.89
C THR A 281 -1.41 13.83 24.02
N THR A 282 -2.63 13.74 23.48
CA THR A 282 -3.06 12.76 22.48
C THR A 282 -3.73 13.51 21.32
N LEU A 283 -4.00 12.84 20.19
CA LEU A 283 -4.71 13.46 19.06
C LEU A 283 -6.12 13.94 19.45
N GLU A 284 -6.83 13.23 20.34
CA GLU A 284 -8.15 13.64 20.85
C GLU A 284 -8.06 14.84 21.76
N ASN A 285 -7.07 14.87 22.66
CA ASN A 285 -6.88 16.02 23.55
C ASN A 285 -6.46 17.25 22.74
N TYR A 286 -5.60 17.08 21.74
CA TYR A 286 -5.27 18.12 20.76
C TYR A 286 -6.51 18.65 20.03
N GLU A 287 -7.33 17.76 19.45
CA GLU A 287 -8.55 18.14 18.73
C GLU A 287 -9.58 18.81 19.66
N SER A 288 -9.74 18.30 20.87
CA SER A 288 -10.68 18.86 21.86
C SER A 288 -10.29 20.30 22.22
N ARG A 289 -9.00 20.53 22.55
CA ARG A 289 -8.46 21.84 22.93
C ARG A 289 -8.60 22.87 21.82
N LEU A 290 -8.12 22.57 20.61
CA LEU A 290 -8.29 23.46 19.47
C LEU A 290 -9.77 23.67 19.14
N GLY A 291 -10.56 22.62 19.29
CA GLY A 291 -12.00 22.71 19.11
C GLY A 291 -12.68 23.65 20.10
N GLN A 292 -12.19 23.82 21.33
CA GLN A 292 -12.70 24.82 22.28
C GLN A 292 -12.43 26.25 21.80
N VAL A 293 -11.25 26.50 21.23
CA VAL A 293 -10.92 27.80 20.62
C VAL A 293 -11.83 28.10 19.44
N VAL A 294 -12.11 27.11 18.59
CA VAL A 294 -13.03 27.28 17.46
C VAL A 294 -14.44 27.61 17.94
N THR A 295 -14.95 26.88 18.93
CA THR A 295 -16.31 27.10 19.45
C THR A 295 -16.46 28.37 20.29
N THR A 296 -15.35 29.00 20.70
CA THR A 296 -15.36 30.27 21.44
C THR A 296 -14.93 31.43 20.55
N LYS A 297 -13.63 31.54 20.26
CA LYS A 297 -13.01 32.65 19.53
C LYS A 297 -13.40 32.71 18.06
N ALA A 298 -13.32 31.59 17.34
CA ALA A 298 -13.75 31.59 15.93
C ALA A 298 -15.24 31.87 15.81
N ALA A 299 -16.04 31.28 16.70
CA ALA A 299 -17.48 31.51 16.75
C ALA A 299 -17.84 32.97 17.08
N GLU A 300 -17.10 33.63 17.98
CA GLU A 300 -17.23 35.08 18.26
C GLU A 300 -16.96 35.92 17.00
N ILE A 301 -15.85 35.68 16.30
CA ILE A 301 -15.47 36.39 15.08
C ILE A 301 -16.54 36.21 13.99
N LEU A 302 -17.01 34.98 13.78
CA LEU A 302 -18.03 34.66 12.77
C LEU A 302 -19.44 35.16 13.14
N SER A 303 -19.70 35.47 14.41
CA SER A 303 -20.98 36.07 14.85
C SER A 303 -21.05 37.58 14.63
N ILE A 304 -19.93 38.28 14.45
CA ILE A 304 -19.90 39.75 14.36
C ILE A 304 -20.49 40.25 13.03
N ASP A 305 -20.17 39.57 11.93
CA ASP A 305 -20.59 39.99 10.59
C ASP A 305 -20.88 38.79 9.68
N SER A 306 -22.17 38.54 9.45
CA SER A 306 -22.67 37.47 8.60
C SER A 306 -22.19 37.54 7.15
N ASP A 307 -21.94 38.74 6.63
CA ASP A 307 -21.56 38.93 5.23
C ASP A 307 -20.12 38.48 4.98
N SER A 308 -19.26 38.56 6.01
CA SER A 308 -17.86 38.15 5.96
C SER A 308 -17.62 36.66 6.23
N VAL A 309 -18.64 35.91 6.67
CA VAL A 309 -18.50 34.50 7.11
C VAL A 309 -17.95 33.60 6.01
N LEU A 310 -18.52 33.68 4.80
CA LEU A 310 -18.07 32.85 3.67
C LEU A 310 -16.63 33.16 3.28
N ASP A 311 -16.27 34.43 3.19
CA ASP A 311 -14.90 34.84 2.84
C ASP A 311 -13.92 34.42 3.94
N THR A 312 -14.27 34.59 5.22
CA THR A 312 -13.45 34.16 6.36
C THR A 312 -13.19 32.66 6.32
N ILE A 313 -14.22 31.83 6.12
CA ILE A 313 -14.07 30.37 6.02
C ILE A 313 -13.23 30.00 4.79
N SER A 314 -13.47 30.65 3.64
CA SER A 314 -12.71 30.43 2.40
C SER A 314 -11.23 30.73 2.59
N LYS A 315 -10.86 31.88 3.17
CA LYS A 315 -9.47 32.26 3.45
C LYS A 315 -8.81 31.36 4.49
N PHE A 316 -9.55 30.95 5.52
CA PHE A 316 -9.02 30.08 6.57
C PHE A 316 -8.72 28.67 6.05
N LEU A 317 -9.69 28.05 5.38
CA LEU A 317 -9.58 26.68 4.86
C LEU A 317 -8.75 26.60 3.58
N ASN A 318 -8.49 27.74 2.96
CA ASN A 318 -7.81 27.86 1.69
C ASN A 318 -8.56 27.21 0.51
N VAL A 319 -9.88 27.39 0.48
CA VAL A 319 -10.79 26.82 -0.52
C VAL A 319 -11.52 27.94 -1.24
N ASP A 320 -11.80 27.77 -2.53
CA ASP A 320 -12.56 28.75 -3.31
C ASP A 320 -13.92 29.06 -2.67
N ILE A 321 -14.31 30.34 -2.68
CA ILE A 321 -15.52 30.82 -1.99
C ILE A 321 -16.80 30.21 -2.58
N ASP A 322 -16.85 29.99 -3.90
CA ASP A 322 -18.00 29.38 -4.56
C ASP A 322 -18.10 27.91 -4.22
N ASP A 323 -16.96 27.24 -4.09
CA ASP A 323 -16.91 25.88 -3.56
C ASP A 323 -17.45 25.88 -2.15
N VAL A 324 -16.91 26.66 -1.19
CA VAL A 324 -17.41 26.73 0.21
C VAL A 324 -18.92 26.98 0.28
N LYS A 325 -19.44 27.88 -0.56
CA LYS A 325 -20.88 28.21 -0.62
C LYS A 325 -21.74 27.08 -1.18
N ALA A 326 -21.36 26.50 -2.33
CA ALA A 326 -22.02 25.33 -2.89
C ALA A 326 -21.98 24.18 -1.88
N GLN A 327 -20.91 24.17 -1.12
CA GLN A 327 -20.61 23.18 -0.15
C GLN A 327 -21.61 23.26 1.05
N LEU A 328 -21.60 24.36 1.80
CA LEU A 328 -22.54 24.59 2.90
C LEU A 328 -24.01 24.36 2.52
N ARG A 329 -24.41 24.77 1.30
CA ARG A 329 -25.77 24.56 0.78
C ARG A 329 -26.16 23.09 0.62
N ARG A 330 -25.29 22.24 0.07
CA ARG A 330 -25.60 20.79 -0.06
C ARG A 330 -25.74 20.12 1.30
N LYS A 331 -25.06 20.67 2.31
CA LYS A 331 -25.10 20.25 3.70
C LYS A 331 -26.20 20.93 4.52
N GLY A 332 -27.16 21.58 3.87
CA GLY A 332 -28.36 22.12 4.54
C GLY A 332 -28.19 23.52 5.15
N ILE A 333 -26.99 24.10 5.17
CA ILE A 333 -26.78 25.48 5.62
C ILE A 333 -27.08 26.43 4.46
N SER A 334 -28.25 27.08 4.54
CA SER A 334 -28.68 28.08 3.55
C SER A 334 -28.53 29.51 4.04
N ASP A 335 -28.65 29.71 5.35
CA ASP A 335 -28.38 30.95 6.06
C ASP A 335 -27.01 30.87 6.76
N LEU A 336 -26.18 31.90 6.60
CA LEU A 336 -24.82 31.93 7.15
C LEU A 336 -24.80 32.45 8.59
N SER A 337 -25.82 33.20 9.03
CA SER A 337 -25.85 33.74 10.38
C SER A 337 -25.98 32.67 11.46
N ILE A 338 -26.35 31.44 11.10
CA ILE A 338 -26.43 30.30 12.03
C ILE A 338 -25.05 29.73 12.39
N ILE A 339 -24.01 30.00 11.58
CA ILE A 339 -22.70 29.35 11.75
C ILE A 339 -22.03 29.76 13.06
N GLY A 340 -21.93 31.06 13.35
CA GLY A 340 -21.32 31.56 14.58
C GLY A 340 -22.05 31.07 15.84
N PRO A 341 -23.37 31.29 15.98
CA PRO A 341 -24.16 30.77 17.10
C PRO A 341 -24.15 29.25 17.22
N GLY A 342 -24.19 28.52 16.10
CA GLY A 342 -24.10 27.06 16.08
C GLY A 342 -22.74 26.57 16.58
N LEU A 343 -21.63 27.22 16.22
CA LEU A 343 -20.32 26.87 16.78
C LEU A 343 -20.27 27.15 18.28
N LYS A 344 -20.88 28.23 18.76
CA LYS A 344 -20.98 28.52 20.21
C LYS A 344 -21.79 27.45 20.95
N SER A 345 -22.91 26.99 20.39
CA SER A 345 -23.76 25.99 21.06
C SER A 345 -23.06 24.65 21.30
N LEU A 346 -22.02 24.32 20.54
CA LEU A 346 -21.19 23.12 20.77
C LEU A 346 -20.39 23.15 22.08
N THR A 347 -20.25 24.29 22.75
CA THR A 347 -19.62 24.38 24.09
C THR A 347 -20.55 23.93 25.22
N ALA A 348 -21.85 23.88 24.97
CA ALA A 348 -22.89 23.74 26.00
C ALA A 348 -23.18 22.28 26.40
N ASP A 349 -22.17 21.43 26.52
CA ASP A 349 -22.25 20.27 27.40
C ASP A 349 -21.83 20.71 28.82
N SER A 350 -22.82 20.85 29.73
CA SER A 350 -22.71 20.97 31.21
C SER A 350 -22.90 22.31 31.96
N THR A 351 -23.64 23.30 31.44
CA THR A 351 -24.35 24.29 32.31
C THR A 351 -25.41 25.05 31.50
N SER A 352 -26.64 24.54 31.47
CA SER A 352 -27.77 25.24 30.87
C SER A 352 -28.35 26.28 31.84
N ASP A 353 -27.88 27.52 31.75
CA ASP A 353 -28.72 28.69 31.99
C ASP A 353 -29.33 29.12 30.64
N SER A 354 -30.28 28.33 30.14
CA SER A 354 -31.31 28.81 29.24
C SER A 354 -32.52 27.90 29.36
N SER A 355 -33.70 28.49 29.37
CA SER A 355 -35.01 27.86 29.57
C SER A 355 -35.46 26.95 28.40
N ALA A 356 -34.53 26.35 27.67
CA ALA A 356 -34.81 25.41 26.58
C ALA A 356 -34.55 23.97 27.06
N PRO A 357 -35.49 23.03 26.88
CA PRO A 357 -35.26 21.64 27.27
C PRO A 357 -34.14 21.05 26.42
N ALA A 358 -33.14 20.46 27.08
CA ALA A 358 -32.10 19.67 26.43
C ALA A 358 -32.73 18.36 25.93
N ILE A 359 -32.99 18.28 24.62
CA ILE A 359 -33.49 17.06 23.97
C ILE A 359 -32.30 16.31 23.40
N SER A 360 -32.14 15.05 23.78
CA SER A 360 -31.04 14.20 23.30
C SER A 360 -31.18 13.87 21.81
N LYS A 361 -30.06 13.52 21.15
CA LYS A 361 -30.06 13.11 19.73
C LYS A 361 -31.00 11.93 19.46
N GLU A 362 -31.08 10.99 20.40
CA GLU A 362 -31.96 9.81 20.32
C GLU A 362 -33.44 10.20 20.43
N GLU A 363 -33.76 11.17 21.27
CA GLU A 363 -35.11 11.73 21.39
C GLU A 363 -35.50 12.51 20.13
N LEU A 364 -34.61 13.33 19.56
CA LEU A 364 -34.86 14.02 18.29
C LEU A 364 -35.12 13.02 17.14
N GLU A 365 -34.34 11.94 17.05
CA GLU A 365 -34.59 10.88 16.06
C GLU A 365 -35.93 10.16 16.28
N MET A 366 -36.31 9.94 17.54
CA MET A 366 -37.59 9.32 17.88
C MET A 366 -38.77 10.24 17.49
N LEU A 367 -38.66 11.54 17.79
CA LEU A 367 -39.65 12.56 17.43
C LEU A 367 -39.77 12.70 15.90
N GLU A 368 -38.65 12.73 15.19
CA GLU A 368 -38.60 12.79 13.72
C GLU A 368 -39.30 11.57 13.09
N ARG A 369 -38.96 10.35 13.55
CA ARG A 369 -39.59 9.11 13.05
C ARG A 369 -41.09 9.10 13.32
N SER A 370 -41.51 9.57 14.49
CA SER A 370 -42.92 9.66 14.89
C SER A 370 -43.70 10.64 14.00
N LEU A 371 -43.15 11.82 13.73
CA LEU A 371 -43.76 12.81 12.84
C LEU A 371 -43.79 12.33 11.38
N LYS A 372 -42.71 11.71 10.87
CA LYS A 372 -42.69 11.12 9.51
C LYS A 372 -43.73 10.02 9.34
N ALA A 373 -43.95 9.20 10.37
CA ALA A 373 -44.99 8.18 10.36
C ALA A 373 -46.38 8.80 10.20
N LEU A 374 -46.69 9.87 10.95
CA LEU A 374 -47.95 10.61 10.83
C LEU A 374 -48.10 11.28 9.47
N GLU A 375 -47.09 12.01 9.00
CA GLU A 375 -47.10 12.66 7.67
C GLU A 375 -47.33 11.65 6.55
N LYS A 376 -46.74 10.45 6.65
CA LYS A 376 -46.96 9.37 5.69
C LYS A 376 -48.41 8.87 5.69
N ILE A 377 -49.02 8.73 6.87
CA ILE A 377 -50.44 8.36 7.02
C ILE A 377 -51.32 9.46 6.41
N GLU A 378 -51.08 10.73 6.75
CA GLU A 378 -51.85 11.88 6.24
C GLU A 378 -51.73 12.02 4.72
N ASN A 379 -50.52 11.89 4.15
CA ASN A 379 -50.31 11.98 2.71
C ASN A 379 -50.98 10.83 1.95
N THR A 380 -50.95 9.61 2.52
CA THR A 380 -51.62 8.45 1.92
C THR A 380 -53.15 8.56 2.05
N LEU A 381 -53.64 9.11 3.16
CA LEU A 381 -55.04 9.40 3.37
C LEU A 381 -55.53 10.48 2.37
N ASN A 382 -54.85 11.61 2.30
CA ASN A 382 -55.27 12.78 1.51
C ASN A 382 -55.08 12.60 0.00
N GLY A 383 -54.07 11.84 -0.44
CA GLY A 383 -53.83 11.56 -1.85
C GLY A 383 -54.61 10.33 -2.33
N PRO A 384 -54.02 9.13 -2.25
CA PRO A 384 -54.58 7.93 -2.88
C PRO A 384 -55.90 7.46 -2.27
N VAL A 385 -56.10 7.56 -0.95
CA VAL A 385 -57.34 7.05 -0.31
C VAL A 385 -58.53 7.99 -0.58
N LYS A 386 -58.42 9.29 -0.27
CA LYS A 386 -59.46 10.28 -0.59
C LYS A 386 -59.68 10.39 -2.10
N GLY A 387 -58.63 10.28 -2.92
CA GLY A 387 -58.74 10.22 -4.38
C GLY A 387 -59.55 9.02 -4.87
N MET A 388 -59.31 7.83 -4.31
CA MET A 388 -60.09 6.63 -4.61
C MET A 388 -61.56 6.78 -4.17
N LEU A 389 -61.81 7.29 -2.96
CA LEU A 389 -63.17 7.50 -2.45
C LEU A 389 -63.93 8.57 -3.26
N ARG A 390 -63.23 9.61 -3.72
CA ARG A 390 -63.76 10.60 -4.67
C ARG A 390 -64.16 9.96 -6.00
N SER A 391 -63.32 9.06 -6.53
CA SER A 391 -63.64 8.31 -7.76
C SER A 391 -64.82 7.34 -7.60
N LYS A 392 -65.12 6.91 -6.37
CA LYS A 392 -66.30 6.11 -6.01
C LYS A 392 -67.58 6.93 -5.77
N GLY A 393 -67.51 8.26 -5.91
CA GLY A 393 -68.69 9.14 -5.87
C GLY A 393 -68.96 9.84 -4.52
N LEU A 394 -68.04 9.79 -3.55
CA LEU A 394 -68.18 10.58 -2.32
C LEU A 394 -68.07 12.08 -2.59
N ARG A 395 -68.90 12.87 -1.90
CA ARG A 395 -68.89 14.34 -2.03
C ARG A 395 -67.67 14.92 -1.31
N ALA A 396 -67.16 16.06 -1.79
CA ALA A 396 -66.02 16.74 -1.18
C ALA A 396 -66.25 17.03 0.32
N THR A 397 -67.47 17.42 0.70
CA THR A 397 -67.89 17.66 2.08
C THR A 397 -67.84 16.44 3.00
N GLU A 398 -67.86 15.23 2.44
CA GLU A 398 -67.74 13.97 3.19
C GLU A 398 -66.27 13.53 3.29
N LEU A 399 -65.48 13.81 2.26
CA LEU A 399 -64.04 13.56 2.24
C LEU A 399 -63.28 14.48 3.21
N ASP A 400 -63.76 15.69 3.46
CA ASP A 400 -63.18 16.62 4.43
C ASP A 400 -63.37 16.15 5.88
N LYS A 401 -64.39 15.32 6.16
CA LYS A 401 -64.60 14.72 7.49
C LYS A 401 -63.64 13.56 7.77
N ILE A 402 -62.90 13.08 6.76
CA ILE A 402 -61.94 12.01 6.92
C ILE A 402 -60.59 12.60 7.37
N SER A 403 -60.24 12.39 8.64
CA SER A 403 -58.98 12.83 9.25
C SER A 403 -58.24 11.66 9.90
N ILE A 404 -56.99 11.91 10.30
CA ILE A 404 -56.16 10.92 11.00
C ILE A 404 -56.75 10.52 12.37
N ASP A 405 -57.56 11.40 12.97
CA ASP A 405 -58.20 11.19 14.29
C ASP A 405 -59.15 10.00 14.29
N MET A 406 -59.68 9.60 13.13
CA MET A 406 -60.55 8.44 12.98
C MET A 406 -59.87 7.14 13.42
N PHE A 407 -58.54 7.06 13.28
CA PHE A 407 -57.77 5.87 13.64
C PHE A 407 -57.39 5.79 15.12
N THR A 408 -57.82 6.76 15.93
CA THR A 408 -57.70 6.70 17.41
C THR A 408 -58.81 5.86 18.05
N LYS A 409 -59.92 5.62 17.32
CA LYS A 409 -61.03 4.78 17.78
C LYS A 409 -60.64 3.31 17.76
N ASP A 410 -61.22 2.55 18.68
CA ASP A 410 -61.15 1.09 18.62
C ASP A 410 -61.72 0.59 17.29
N ARG A 411 -61.00 -0.31 16.62
CA ARG A 411 -61.33 -0.80 15.27
C ARG A 411 -62.70 -1.49 15.24
N ALA A 412 -63.12 -2.08 16.36
CA ALA A 412 -64.44 -2.70 16.52
C ALA A 412 -65.60 -1.70 16.58
N LYS A 413 -65.32 -0.40 16.77
CA LYS A 413 -66.31 0.69 16.90
C LYS A 413 -66.39 1.58 15.65
N LEU A 414 -65.62 1.29 14.61
CA LEU A 414 -65.68 2.00 13.34
C LEU A 414 -66.96 1.64 12.59
N VAL A 415 -67.64 2.62 11.97
CA VAL A 415 -68.93 2.40 11.30
C VAL A 415 -68.93 2.96 9.88
N GLY A 416 -69.46 2.21 8.92
CA GLY A 416 -69.71 2.68 7.55
C GLY A 416 -68.43 3.11 6.83
N ILE A 417 -68.38 4.37 6.38
CA ILE A 417 -67.25 4.94 5.61
C ILE A 417 -65.91 4.82 6.36
N GLU A 418 -65.91 4.79 7.70
CA GLU A 418 -64.67 4.66 8.48
C GLU A 418 -63.98 3.30 8.25
N ILE A 419 -64.75 2.22 8.04
CA ILE A 419 -64.23 0.88 7.74
C ILE A 419 -63.63 0.86 6.33
N GLU A 420 -64.33 1.45 5.34
CA GLU A 420 -63.85 1.52 3.97
C GLU A 420 -62.55 2.34 3.84
N VAL A 421 -62.44 3.42 4.60
CA VAL A 421 -61.21 4.24 4.70
C VAL A 421 -60.06 3.42 5.29
N LEU A 422 -60.31 2.66 6.37
CA LEU A 422 -59.29 1.83 7.01
C LEU A 422 -58.83 0.68 6.10
N GLU A 423 -59.74 0.01 5.39
CA GLU A 423 -59.39 -1.04 4.41
C GLU A 423 -58.59 -0.47 3.24
N ALA A 424 -59.02 0.68 2.70
CA ALA A 424 -58.31 1.38 1.64
C ALA A 424 -56.89 1.77 2.04
N LEU A 425 -56.73 2.24 3.29
CA LEU A 425 -55.43 2.61 3.83
C LEU A 425 -54.55 1.37 4.10
N ASN A 426 -55.11 0.29 4.67
CA ASN A 426 -54.41 -0.98 4.91
C ASN A 426 -53.89 -1.63 3.61
N ASN A 427 -54.62 -1.47 2.50
CA ASN A 427 -54.20 -1.95 1.18
C ASN A 427 -52.99 -1.18 0.61
N LYS A 428 -52.68 0.01 1.15
CA LYS A 428 -51.60 0.88 0.69
C LYS A 428 -50.44 0.98 1.67
N MET A 429 -50.70 0.83 2.96
CA MET A 429 -49.68 0.85 4.01
C MET A 429 -50.15 0.09 5.26
N ARG A 430 -49.20 -0.39 6.06
CA ARG A 430 -49.51 -0.95 7.38
C ARG A 430 -49.98 0.18 8.31
N VAL A 431 -51.25 0.16 8.72
CA VAL A 431 -51.81 1.14 9.65
C VAL A 431 -51.49 0.73 11.10
N PRO A 432 -50.87 1.61 11.90
CA PRO A 432 -50.59 1.34 13.32
C PRO A 432 -51.88 1.00 14.11
N PRO A 433 -51.76 0.27 15.24
CA PRO A 433 -52.88 0.09 16.17
C PRO A 433 -53.32 1.43 16.79
N PRO A 434 -54.58 1.57 17.24
CA PRO A 434 -55.11 2.83 17.76
C PRO A 434 -54.29 3.44 18.90
N ALA A 435 -53.77 2.62 19.82
CA ALA A 435 -52.91 3.06 20.91
C ALA A 435 -51.61 3.72 20.41
N GLU A 436 -51.04 3.23 19.31
CA GLU A 436 -49.84 3.81 18.70
C GLU A 436 -50.17 5.11 17.95
N VAL A 437 -51.33 5.19 17.29
CA VAL A 437 -51.80 6.44 16.66
C VAL A 437 -52.04 7.53 17.69
N ILE A 438 -52.66 7.21 18.83
CA ILE A 438 -52.85 8.13 19.95
C ILE A 438 -51.49 8.66 20.43
N ARG A 439 -50.53 7.75 20.72
CA ARG A 439 -49.18 8.13 21.13
C ARG A 439 -48.49 9.05 20.11
N LEU A 440 -48.62 8.76 18.81
CA LEU A 440 -48.04 9.59 17.76
C LEU A 440 -48.67 10.99 17.72
N LEU A 441 -50.01 11.08 17.85
CA LEU A 441 -50.72 12.36 17.88
C LEU A 441 -50.37 13.18 19.12
N GLU A 442 -50.28 12.55 20.30
CA GLU A 442 -49.79 13.17 21.53
C GLU A 442 -48.36 13.69 21.35
N THR A 443 -47.49 12.92 20.69
CA THR A 443 -46.12 13.33 20.37
C THR A 443 -46.10 14.56 19.44
N ARG A 444 -46.95 14.60 18.42
CA ARG A 444 -47.10 15.79 17.53
C ARG A 444 -47.62 17.00 18.29
N GLU A 445 -48.56 16.80 19.21
CA GLU A 445 -49.14 17.85 20.02
C GLU A 445 -48.12 18.41 21.00
N GLN A 446 -47.29 17.56 21.62
CA GLN A 446 -46.15 17.96 22.45
C GLN A 446 -45.12 18.78 21.66
N VAL A 447 -44.83 18.41 20.42
CA VAL A 447 -43.93 19.20 19.54
C VAL A 447 -44.54 20.56 19.20
N LYS A 448 -45.84 20.61 18.88
CA LYS A 448 -46.54 21.84 18.47
C LYS A 448 -46.85 22.80 19.63
N SER A 449 -47.10 22.28 20.83
CA SER A 449 -47.49 23.06 22.02
C SER A 449 -46.36 23.24 23.03
N GLY A 450 -45.31 22.43 22.94
CA GLY A 450 -44.15 22.48 23.83
C GLY A 450 -43.09 23.50 23.42
N ALA A 451 -42.01 23.55 24.19
CA ALA A 451 -40.88 24.47 24.01
C ALA A 451 -40.11 24.31 22.68
N LEU A 452 -40.39 23.25 21.90
CA LEU A 452 -39.85 23.06 20.56
C LEU A 452 -40.52 23.97 19.51
N SER A 453 -41.78 24.35 19.74
CA SER A 453 -42.48 25.32 18.89
C SER A 453 -41.85 26.71 18.99
N SER A 454 -41.33 27.10 20.16
CA SER A 454 -40.58 28.35 20.34
C SER A 454 -39.21 28.35 19.64
N LEU A 455 -38.69 27.17 19.26
CA LEU A 455 -37.48 27.02 18.43
C LEU A 455 -37.81 27.01 16.92
N GLY A 456 -39.07 27.23 16.53
CA GLY A 456 -39.50 27.24 15.12
C GLY A 456 -39.64 25.84 14.51
N ILE A 457 -39.54 24.77 15.31
CA ILE A 457 -39.59 23.38 14.83
C ILE A 457 -41.03 22.90 14.90
N SER A 458 -41.68 22.76 13.74
CA SER A 458 -43.12 22.42 13.66
C SER A 458 -43.42 21.16 12.83
N SER A 459 -42.43 20.67 12.09
CA SER A 459 -42.56 19.55 11.15
C SER A 459 -41.37 18.58 11.20
N ALA A 460 -41.54 17.37 10.67
CA ALA A 460 -40.44 16.40 10.58
C ALA A 460 -39.29 16.89 9.67
N ARG A 461 -39.61 17.78 8.72
CA ARG A 461 -38.64 18.42 7.84
C ARG A 461 -37.75 19.38 8.62
N ASP A 462 -38.31 20.15 9.55
CA ASP A 462 -37.57 21.10 10.37
C ASP A 462 -36.57 20.35 11.28
N PHE A 463 -36.97 19.23 11.88
CA PHE A 463 -36.05 18.35 12.62
C PHE A 463 -34.93 17.78 11.74
N SER A 464 -35.27 17.32 10.53
CA SER A 464 -34.27 16.80 9.59
C SER A 464 -33.27 17.89 9.21
N GLN A 465 -33.75 19.12 9.01
CA GLN A 465 -32.93 20.27 8.68
C GLN A 465 -32.01 20.65 9.84
N GLN A 466 -32.54 20.85 11.05
CA GLN A 466 -31.74 21.19 12.23
C GLN A 466 -30.66 20.14 12.52
N ARG A 467 -30.99 18.84 12.43
CA ARG A 467 -30.00 17.78 12.61
C ARG A 467 -28.88 17.86 11.58
N THR A 468 -29.23 18.18 10.33
CA THR A 468 -28.24 18.33 9.25
C THR A 468 -27.37 19.56 9.47
N GLU A 469 -27.95 20.66 9.96
CA GLU A 469 -27.23 21.87 10.36
C GLU A 469 -26.25 21.55 11.50
N ASP A 470 -26.69 20.91 12.59
CA ASP A 470 -25.84 20.52 13.72
C ASP A 470 -24.66 19.63 13.29
N GLU A 471 -24.92 18.60 12.48
CA GLU A 471 -23.87 17.72 11.94
C GLU A 471 -22.87 18.48 11.04
N THR A 472 -23.36 19.50 10.34
CA THR A 472 -22.53 20.36 9.49
C THR A 472 -21.67 21.31 10.31
N ILE A 473 -22.21 21.88 11.39
CA ILE A 473 -21.48 22.73 12.32
C ILE A 473 -20.37 21.95 13.03
N VAL A 474 -20.64 20.72 13.48
CA VAL A 474 -19.61 19.82 14.04
C VAL A 474 -18.53 19.51 13.00
N SER A 475 -18.92 19.26 11.75
CA SER A 475 -17.96 19.04 10.66
C SER A 475 -17.08 20.27 10.43
N LEU A 476 -17.67 21.46 10.42
CA LEU A 476 -16.97 22.72 10.22
C LEU A 476 -15.96 22.99 11.34
N ARG A 477 -16.33 22.72 12.61
CA ARG A 477 -15.39 22.78 13.75
C ARG A 477 -14.15 21.94 13.50
N LEU A 478 -14.33 20.70 13.04
CA LEU A 478 -13.20 19.81 12.72
C LEU A 478 -12.38 20.33 11.54
N ASP A 479 -13.01 20.93 10.54
CA ASP A 479 -12.29 21.48 9.39
C ASP A 479 -11.40 22.66 9.78
N PHE A 480 -11.86 23.55 10.67
CA PHE A 480 -11.00 24.59 11.23
C PHE A 480 -9.75 24.00 11.91
N ILE A 481 -9.90 22.94 12.70
CA ILE A 481 -8.79 22.30 13.42
C ILE A 481 -7.79 21.67 12.45
N TRP A 482 -8.27 20.87 11.49
CA TRP A 482 -7.39 20.08 10.62
C TRP A 482 -6.77 20.92 9.50
N HIS A 483 -7.45 21.94 8.97
CA HIS A 483 -6.84 22.89 8.03
C HIS A 483 -5.81 23.81 8.70
N PHE A 484 -6.04 24.17 9.96
CA PHE A 484 -5.00 24.80 10.77
C PHE A 484 -3.79 23.88 10.93
N THR A 485 -4.03 22.61 11.29
CA THR A 485 -2.97 21.61 11.47
C THR A 485 -2.15 21.43 10.19
N ILE A 486 -2.78 21.33 9.01
CA ILE A 486 -2.08 21.28 7.71
C ILE A 486 -1.07 22.42 7.54
N GLY A 487 -1.40 23.62 8.02
CA GLY A 487 -0.53 24.80 7.94
C GLY A 487 0.70 24.76 8.84
N ILE A 488 0.75 23.85 9.83
CA ILE A 488 1.88 23.70 10.77
C ILE A 488 2.60 22.35 10.63
N LEU A 489 2.39 21.63 9.52
CA LEU A 489 3.04 20.35 9.21
C LEU A 489 4.10 20.47 8.09
N THR A 490 4.55 21.68 7.77
CA THR A 490 5.51 21.95 6.69
C THR A 490 6.78 21.14 6.86
N ASN A 491 7.43 21.28 8.01
CA ASN A 491 8.72 20.66 8.23
C ASN A 491 8.58 19.14 8.43
N LEU A 492 7.51 18.68 9.07
CA LEU A 492 7.23 17.24 9.18
C LEU A 492 7.04 16.62 7.79
N THR A 493 6.33 17.31 6.91
CA THR A 493 6.10 16.82 5.55
C THR A 493 7.39 16.72 4.76
N ARG A 494 8.30 17.69 4.87
CA ARG A 494 9.64 17.62 4.26
C ARG A 494 10.44 16.40 4.74
N VAL A 495 10.31 16.02 6.02
CA VAL A 495 10.89 14.78 6.56
C VAL A 495 10.30 13.54 5.88
N VAL A 496 8.97 13.45 5.79
CA VAL A 496 8.30 12.31 5.13
C VAL A 496 8.63 12.27 3.64
N GLU A 497 8.68 13.41 2.94
CA GLU A 497 9.09 13.55 1.54
C GLU A 497 10.52 13.03 1.31
N SER A 498 11.45 13.29 2.23
CA SER A 498 12.83 12.83 2.14
C SER A 498 12.92 11.29 2.11
N TYR A 499 12.08 10.60 2.90
CA TYR A 499 11.96 9.14 2.84
C TYR A 499 11.32 8.65 1.55
N ILE A 500 10.21 9.26 1.12
CA ILE A 500 9.51 8.89 -0.11
C ILE A 500 10.45 9.02 -1.30
N ARG A 501 11.16 10.14 -1.41
CA ARG A 501 12.18 10.40 -2.43
C ARG A 501 13.25 9.31 -2.45
N SER A 502 13.86 9.05 -1.29
CA SER A 502 14.93 8.06 -1.17
C SER A 502 14.46 6.65 -1.58
N LYS A 503 13.22 6.29 -1.22
CA LYS A 503 12.62 5.00 -1.62
C LYS A 503 12.42 4.93 -3.13
N GLN A 504 11.85 5.96 -3.76
CA GLN A 504 11.62 5.97 -5.20
C GLN A 504 12.93 5.97 -5.99
N ASP A 505 13.92 6.73 -5.55
CA ASP A 505 15.26 6.69 -6.14
C ASP A 505 15.88 5.30 -6.03
N LEU A 506 15.81 4.64 -4.86
CA LEU A 506 16.34 3.28 -4.71
C LEU A 506 15.68 2.29 -5.69
N LEU A 507 14.36 2.39 -5.91
CA LEU A 507 13.65 1.57 -6.88
C LEU A 507 14.16 1.83 -8.32
N ARG A 508 14.34 3.09 -8.70
CA ARG A 508 14.89 3.49 -10.00
C ARG A 508 16.34 3.03 -10.19
N ILE A 509 17.16 3.20 -9.17
CA ILE A 509 18.57 2.77 -9.14
C ILE A 509 18.64 1.25 -9.32
N LYS A 510 17.85 0.47 -8.57
CA LYS A 510 17.79 -0.99 -8.71
C LYS A 510 17.33 -1.44 -10.09
N ALA A 511 16.39 -0.71 -10.71
CA ALA A 511 16.00 -0.96 -12.10
C ALA A 511 17.17 -0.72 -13.08
N LEU A 512 17.99 0.32 -12.85
CA LEU A 512 19.18 0.60 -13.66
C LEU A 512 20.27 -0.46 -13.46
N LEU A 513 20.49 -0.93 -12.23
CA LEU A 513 21.49 -1.97 -11.94
C LEU A 513 21.25 -3.24 -12.76
N LYS A 514 19.99 -3.60 -12.99
CA LYS A 514 19.66 -4.71 -13.89
C LYS A 514 20.24 -4.51 -15.29
N SER A 515 20.12 -3.30 -15.85
CA SER A 515 20.72 -2.98 -17.14
C SER A 515 22.26 -2.96 -17.11
N ILE A 516 22.86 -2.45 -16.03
CA ILE A 516 24.32 -2.37 -15.86
C ILE A 516 24.93 -3.78 -15.87
N TYR A 517 24.34 -4.70 -15.10
CA TYR A 517 24.91 -6.03 -14.92
C TYR A 517 24.46 -7.08 -15.94
N GLU A 518 23.57 -6.74 -16.87
CA GLU A 518 23.23 -7.58 -18.04
C GLU A 518 24.10 -7.21 -19.27
N ASP A 519 24.68 -6.00 -19.30
CA ASP A 519 25.55 -5.56 -20.39
C ASP A 519 26.99 -6.11 -20.27
N THR A 520 27.58 -6.46 -21.41
CA THR A 520 28.94 -7.04 -21.51
C THR A 520 30.05 -6.01 -21.73
N ASP A 521 29.70 -4.75 -22.03
CA ASP A 521 30.66 -3.67 -22.24
C ASP A 521 30.97 -2.94 -20.92
N THR A 522 32.21 -3.12 -20.44
CA THR A 522 32.72 -2.50 -19.21
C THR A 522 32.74 -0.96 -19.29
N THR A 523 32.89 -0.38 -20.48
CA THR A 523 32.90 1.09 -20.65
C THR A 523 31.53 1.68 -20.38
N LEU A 524 30.47 1.02 -20.87
CA LEU A 524 29.09 1.42 -20.62
C LEU A 524 28.69 1.21 -19.16
N GLN A 525 29.24 0.20 -18.49
CA GLN A 525 29.03 0.01 -17.05
C GLN A 525 29.57 1.20 -16.26
N PHE A 526 30.83 1.62 -16.50
CA PHE A 526 31.41 2.78 -15.82
C PHE A 526 30.62 4.06 -16.06
N LEU A 527 30.19 4.33 -17.30
CA LEU A 527 29.38 5.51 -17.60
C LEU A 527 28.03 5.51 -16.87
N ARG A 528 27.43 4.34 -16.65
CA ARG A 528 26.16 4.23 -15.90
C ARG A 528 26.36 4.33 -14.39
N GLU A 529 27.49 3.85 -13.87
CA GLU A 529 27.86 4.05 -12.47
C GLU A 529 28.13 5.53 -12.17
N GLU A 530 28.77 6.25 -13.09
CA GLU A 530 28.98 7.70 -12.98
C GLU A 530 27.65 8.46 -12.84
N ILE A 531 26.64 8.09 -13.64
CA ILE A 531 25.30 8.68 -13.53
C ILE A 531 24.69 8.46 -12.13
N LEU A 532 24.95 7.32 -11.50
CA LEU A 532 24.47 7.05 -10.14
C LEU A 532 25.21 7.90 -9.10
N ILE A 533 26.50 8.17 -9.31
CA ILE A 533 27.28 9.07 -8.44
C ILE A 533 26.81 10.52 -8.59
N ASP A 534 26.53 10.97 -9.81
CA ASP A 534 25.92 12.27 -10.07
C ASP A 534 24.56 12.40 -9.36
N LEU A 535 23.72 11.37 -9.45
CA LEU A 535 22.44 11.31 -8.75
C LEU A 535 22.63 11.40 -7.23
N ALA A 536 23.60 10.68 -6.67
CA ALA A 536 23.91 10.76 -5.24
C ALA A 536 24.33 12.17 -4.83
N SER A 537 25.17 12.84 -5.63
CA SER A 537 25.59 14.23 -5.42
C SER A 537 24.39 15.18 -5.42
N MET A 538 23.48 15.03 -6.40
CA MET A 538 22.23 15.81 -6.47
C MET A 538 21.35 15.62 -5.23
N ARG A 539 21.28 14.40 -4.68
CA ARG A 539 20.47 14.11 -3.48
C ARG A 539 21.11 14.60 -2.19
N ILE A 540 22.43 14.55 -2.07
CA ILE A 540 23.16 15.18 -0.97
C ILE A 540 22.88 16.69 -0.95
N TYR A 541 22.92 17.33 -2.13
CA TYR A 541 22.59 18.74 -2.26
C TYR A 541 21.12 19.04 -1.95
N GLU A 542 20.19 18.21 -2.40
CA GLU A 542 18.76 18.31 -2.06
C GLU A 542 18.54 18.20 -0.54
N MET A 543 19.20 17.25 0.14
CA MET A 543 19.15 17.12 1.60
C MET A 543 19.70 18.37 2.30
N LYS A 544 20.78 18.97 1.78
CA LYS A 544 21.31 20.23 2.33
C LYS A 544 20.39 21.42 2.13
N ILE A 545 19.64 21.46 1.02
CA ILE A 545 18.59 22.49 0.81
C ILE A 545 17.48 22.35 1.85
N VAL A 546 16.98 21.13 2.06
CA VAL A 546 15.86 20.89 2.98
C VAL A 546 16.30 21.07 4.44
N TYR A 547 17.54 20.71 4.75
CA TYR A 547 18.12 20.74 6.09
C TYR A 547 19.48 21.45 6.09
N PRO A 548 19.49 22.79 5.98
CA PRO A 548 20.72 23.58 5.92
C PRO A 548 21.61 23.44 7.16
N GLU A 549 21.04 23.05 8.30
CA GLU A 549 21.74 22.80 9.55
C GLU A 549 22.56 21.49 9.58
N LEU A 550 22.24 20.52 8.72
CA LEU A 550 22.92 19.23 8.75
C LEU A 550 24.33 19.32 8.18
N ASP A 551 25.27 18.68 8.85
CA ASP A 551 26.63 18.52 8.38
C ASP A 551 26.75 17.42 7.30
N ALA A 552 27.92 17.35 6.67
CA ALA A 552 28.21 16.33 5.66
C ALA A 552 28.00 14.93 6.25
N GLN A 553 28.50 14.66 7.45
CA GLN A 553 28.42 13.35 8.11
C GLN A 553 26.97 12.87 8.29
N SER A 554 26.05 13.73 8.73
CA SER A 554 24.65 13.37 8.93
C SER A 554 23.95 13.05 7.61
N ILE A 555 24.20 13.86 6.57
CA ILE A 555 23.65 13.62 5.23
C ILE A 555 24.20 12.32 4.64
N CYS A 556 25.50 12.05 4.81
CA CYS A 556 26.13 10.81 4.36
C CYS A 556 25.55 9.59 5.06
N THR A 557 25.39 9.67 6.38
CA THR A 557 24.79 8.63 7.21
C THR A 557 23.38 8.32 6.75
N TRP A 558 22.58 9.35 6.47
CA TRP A 558 21.24 9.20 5.90
C TRP A 558 21.28 8.45 4.56
N MET A 559 22.08 8.92 3.61
CA MET A 559 22.17 8.32 2.28
C MET A 559 22.62 6.86 2.35
N HIS A 560 23.63 6.55 3.16
CA HIS A 560 24.09 5.18 3.39
C HIS A 560 23.03 4.30 4.04
N ALA A 561 22.33 4.81 5.06
CA ALA A 561 21.22 4.10 5.71
C ALA A 561 20.11 3.72 4.71
N ARG A 562 19.73 4.67 3.83
CA ARG A 562 18.68 4.44 2.81
C ARG A 562 19.12 3.43 1.76
N PHE A 563 20.37 3.52 1.27
CA PHE A 563 20.88 2.58 0.26
C PHE A 563 21.10 1.18 0.79
N SER A 564 21.57 1.05 2.04
CA SER A 564 21.84 -0.25 2.66
C SER A 564 20.66 -0.85 3.42
N THR A 565 19.49 -0.17 3.47
CA THR A 565 18.32 -0.60 4.26
C THR A 565 18.69 -0.88 5.71
N LYS A 566 19.37 0.09 6.34
CA LYS A 566 19.78 0.07 7.75
C LYS A 566 19.15 1.25 8.49
N ASP A 567 19.11 1.19 9.81
CA ASP A 567 18.91 2.39 10.63
C ASP A 567 20.15 3.30 10.59
N MET A 568 19.98 4.59 10.89
CA MET A 568 21.06 5.57 10.85
C MET A 568 22.19 5.30 11.84
N ILE A 569 21.92 4.68 13.00
CA ILE A 569 22.97 4.37 13.99
C ILE A 569 23.90 3.30 13.44
N ALA A 570 23.32 2.23 12.88
CA ALA A 570 24.07 1.17 12.22
C ALA A 570 24.83 1.70 10.99
N ALA A 571 24.23 2.60 10.20
CA ALA A 571 24.88 3.20 9.04
C ALA A 571 26.06 4.10 9.41
N ALA A 572 25.93 4.94 10.46
CA ALA A 572 27.01 5.80 10.93
C ALA A 572 28.22 4.98 11.36
N LYS A 573 27.99 3.95 12.18
CA LYS A 573 29.03 3.02 12.64
C LYS A 573 29.70 2.30 11.48
N ASP A 574 28.93 1.91 10.46
CA ASP A 574 29.45 1.27 9.26
C ASP A 574 30.41 2.21 8.51
N LEU A 575 30.02 3.48 8.28
CA LEU A 575 30.87 4.47 7.61
C LEU A 575 32.17 4.76 8.39
N GLU A 576 32.10 4.82 9.72
CA GLU A 576 33.27 5.08 10.58
C GLU A 576 34.30 3.93 10.53
N THR A 577 33.82 2.68 10.45
CA THR A 577 34.65 1.49 10.64
C THR A 577 35.10 0.82 9.35
N SER A 578 34.37 1.01 8.24
CA SER A 578 34.64 0.33 6.99
C SER A 578 35.51 1.16 6.03
N ILE A 579 36.39 0.47 5.31
CA ILE A 579 37.35 1.08 4.38
C ILE A 579 36.58 1.82 3.27
N SER A 580 36.99 3.06 3.01
CA SER A 580 36.41 3.89 1.96
C SER A 580 36.82 3.40 0.56
N PRO A 581 35.88 3.24 -0.38
CA PRO A 581 36.22 3.03 -1.78
C PRO A 581 37.10 4.12 -2.41
N VAL A 582 37.15 5.33 -1.86
CA VAL A 582 38.05 6.40 -2.34
C VAL A 582 39.52 6.02 -2.18
N PHE A 583 39.85 5.25 -1.14
CA PHE A 583 41.22 4.83 -0.83
C PHE A 583 41.55 3.40 -1.28
N GLU A 584 40.69 2.80 -2.10
CA GLU A 584 40.85 1.42 -2.56
C GLU A 584 42.22 1.21 -3.23
N GLY A 585 43.00 0.26 -2.70
CA GLY A 585 44.35 -0.06 -3.19
C GLY A 585 45.45 0.91 -2.75
N ILE A 586 45.14 1.91 -1.92
CA ILE A 586 46.10 2.91 -1.40
C ILE A 586 46.28 2.73 0.11
N VAL A 587 45.19 2.80 0.89
CA VAL A 587 45.25 2.71 2.36
C VAL A 587 43.92 2.20 2.93
N ASP A 588 44.00 1.34 3.95
CA ASP A 588 42.84 0.82 4.66
C ASP A 588 42.33 1.81 5.71
N LYS A 589 41.66 2.86 5.25
CA LYS A 589 41.05 3.90 6.11
C LYS A 589 39.62 4.22 5.67
N SER A 590 38.79 4.64 6.62
CA SER A 590 37.51 5.28 6.35
C SER A 590 37.70 6.71 5.83
N LEU A 591 36.67 7.25 5.17
CA LEU A 591 36.69 8.63 4.68
C LEU A 591 36.37 9.57 5.84
N ASP A 592 37.32 10.45 6.17
CA ASP A 592 37.12 11.48 7.20
C ASP A 592 36.30 12.63 6.63
N MET A 593 34.99 12.60 6.92
CA MET A 593 34.03 13.60 6.45
C MET A 593 34.10 14.92 7.22
N THR A 594 34.77 14.97 8.38
CA THR A 594 34.77 16.17 9.25
C THR A 594 35.50 17.35 8.61
N SER A 595 36.42 17.06 7.67
CA SER A 595 37.22 18.04 6.95
C SER A 595 36.72 18.33 5.54
N LEU A 596 35.63 17.69 5.12
CA LEU A 596 35.08 17.81 3.77
C LEU A 596 33.85 18.72 3.75
N GLU A 597 33.75 19.54 2.71
CA GLU A 597 32.48 20.19 2.38
C GLU A 597 31.48 19.15 1.90
N PHE A 598 30.19 19.38 2.20
CA PHE A 598 29.13 18.41 1.95
C PHE A 598 28.94 18.08 0.46
N ASP A 599 29.31 18.98 -0.44
CA ASP A 599 29.20 18.85 -1.90
C ASP A 599 30.47 18.25 -2.54
N ASN A 600 31.42 17.77 -1.74
CA ASN A 600 32.61 17.12 -2.25
C ASN A 600 32.25 15.80 -2.96
N TYR A 601 32.64 15.68 -4.24
CA TYR A 601 32.37 14.49 -5.07
C TYR A 601 32.86 13.18 -4.45
N ALA A 602 33.96 13.20 -3.67
CA ALA A 602 34.48 12.01 -2.99
C ALA A 602 33.44 11.38 -2.05
N ILE A 603 32.56 12.19 -1.46
CA ILE A 603 31.46 11.74 -0.60
C ILE A 603 30.45 10.93 -1.40
N ALA A 604 29.96 11.49 -2.50
CA ALA A 604 28.98 10.83 -3.37
C ALA A 604 29.55 9.54 -3.96
N TYR A 605 30.82 9.57 -4.40
CA TYR A 605 31.54 8.41 -4.87
C TYR A 605 31.64 7.31 -3.79
N ASP A 606 32.06 7.66 -2.58
CA ASP A 606 32.21 6.72 -1.46
C ASP A 606 30.91 5.97 -1.17
N ILE A 607 29.81 6.71 -0.97
CA ILE A 607 28.50 6.16 -0.62
C ILE A 607 27.95 5.28 -1.75
N MET A 608 27.97 5.78 -2.99
CA MET A 608 27.43 5.04 -4.11
C MET A 608 28.24 3.78 -4.41
N GLN A 609 29.57 3.83 -4.34
CA GLN A 609 30.40 2.65 -4.55
C GLN A 609 30.23 1.60 -3.46
N ARG A 610 30.00 1.99 -2.19
CA ARG A 610 29.63 1.04 -1.12
C ARG A 610 28.35 0.28 -1.47
N PHE A 611 27.31 1.01 -1.88
CA PHE A 611 26.05 0.43 -2.31
C PHE A 611 26.23 -0.50 -3.53
N LEU A 612 26.94 -0.07 -4.56
CA LEU A 612 27.21 -0.88 -5.75
C LEU A 612 27.95 -2.18 -5.41
N LYS A 613 28.98 -2.12 -4.55
CA LYS A 613 29.71 -3.31 -4.09
C LYS A 613 28.79 -4.26 -3.33
N GLN A 614 27.93 -3.75 -2.45
CA GLN A 614 26.94 -4.56 -1.73
C GLN A 614 25.98 -5.27 -2.71
N GLU A 615 25.39 -4.54 -3.66
CA GLU A 615 24.44 -5.12 -4.63
C GLU A 615 25.10 -6.16 -5.56
N ARG A 616 26.39 -5.99 -5.91
CA ARG A 616 27.16 -7.00 -6.65
C ARG A 616 27.31 -8.29 -5.83
N LEU A 617 27.66 -8.18 -4.55
CA LEU A 617 27.81 -9.34 -3.66
C LEU A 617 26.47 -10.05 -3.46
N GLU A 618 25.38 -9.31 -3.26
CA GLU A 618 24.03 -9.90 -3.14
C GLU A 618 23.59 -10.62 -4.41
N LYS A 619 23.91 -10.08 -5.59
CA LYS A 619 23.64 -10.74 -6.88
C LYS A 619 24.40 -12.05 -6.99
N LEU A 620 25.70 -12.05 -6.68
CA LEU A 620 26.54 -13.25 -6.72
C LEU A 620 26.01 -14.33 -5.76
N ALA A 621 25.67 -13.96 -4.53
CA ALA A 621 25.10 -14.89 -3.55
C ALA A 621 23.78 -15.52 -4.02
N LYS A 622 22.89 -14.73 -4.66
CA LYS A 622 21.63 -15.24 -5.24
C LYS A 622 21.88 -16.20 -6.40
N GLU A 623 22.85 -15.91 -7.25
CA GLU A 623 23.23 -16.77 -8.38
C GLU A 623 23.85 -18.09 -7.90
N GLU A 624 24.73 -18.04 -6.90
CA GLU A 624 25.31 -19.22 -6.24
C GLU A 624 24.22 -20.10 -5.60
N PHE A 625 23.32 -19.50 -4.83
CA PHE A 625 22.19 -20.22 -4.22
C PHE A 625 21.29 -20.88 -5.28
N ALA A 626 20.96 -20.17 -6.37
CA ALA A 626 20.17 -20.72 -7.47
C ALA A 626 20.88 -21.89 -8.17
N PHE A 627 22.20 -21.82 -8.30
CA PHE A 627 23.02 -22.89 -8.85
C PHE A 627 23.04 -24.12 -7.93
N GLU A 628 23.25 -23.93 -6.62
CA GLU A 628 23.19 -25.00 -5.63
C GLU A 628 21.82 -25.68 -5.58
N ALA A 629 20.73 -24.90 -5.60
CA ALA A 629 19.37 -25.43 -5.62
C ALA A 629 19.12 -26.31 -6.85
N LYS A 630 19.58 -25.87 -8.04
CA LYS A 630 19.53 -26.68 -9.27
C LYS A 630 20.37 -27.96 -9.17
N GLN A 631 21.55 -27.90 -8.53
CA GLN A 631 22.36 -29.10 -8.31
C GLN A 631 21.70 -30.08 -7.35
N LYS A 632 21.14 -29.61 -6.22
CA LYS A 632 20.41 -30.43 -5.26
C LYS A 632 19.19 -31.11 -5.90
N GLU A 633 18.46 -30.40 -6.75
CA GLU A 633 17.33 -30.98 -7.48
C GLU A 633 17.78 -32.03 -8.49
N LYS A 634 18.87 -31.79 -9.24
CA LYS A 634 19.47 -32.81 -10.12
C LYS A 634 19.88 -34.07 -9.35
N ARG A 635 20.54 -33.92 -8.19
CA ARG A 635 20.92 -35.05 -7.33
C ARG A 635 19.70 -35.83 -6.81
N ARG A 636 18.65 -35.15 -6.34
CA ARG A 636 17.39 -35.80 -5.92
C ARG A 636 16.71 -36.57 -7.04
N ILE A 637 16.75 -36.05 -8.27
CA ILE A 637 16.23 -36.74 -9.46
C ILE A 637 17.08 -37.98 -9.78
N GLU A 638 18.40 -37.93 -9.62
CA GLU A 638 19.29 -39.07 -9.79
C GLU A 638 19.08 -40.15 -8.71
N GLU A 639 19.03 -39.77 -7.43
CA GLU A 639 18.75 -40.67 -6.30
C GLU A 639 17.38 -41.38 -6.44
N ARG A 640 16.34 -40.68 -6.91
CA ARG A 640 15.03 -41.29 -7.20
C ARG A 640 15.06 -42.31 -8.34
N LYS A 641 16.00 -42.20 -9.28
CA LYS A 641 16.15 -43.17 -10.38
C LYS A 641 16.86 -44.44 -9.94
N GLU A 642 17.73 -44.37 -8.93
CA GLU A 642 18.47 -45.55 -8.42
C GLU A 642 17.54 -46.59 -7.75
N GLY A 643 16.33 -46.20 -7.31
CA GLY A 643 15.36 -47.08 -6.66
C GLY A 643 14.36 -47.81 -7.57
N ILE A 644 14.34 -47.56 -8.89
CA ILE A 644 13.37 -48.18 -9.82
C ILE A 644 14.07 -49.27 -10.64
N ASP A 645 14.00 -50.52 -10.17
CA ASP A 645 14.43 -51.69 -10.93
C ASP A 645 13.42 -52.04 -12.04
N VAL A 646 13.93 -52.24 -13.26
CA VAL A 646 13.13 -52.61 -14.44
C VAL A 646 12.39 -53.93 -14.24
N LEU A 647 12.98 -54.89 -13.53
CA LEU A 647 12.35 -56.19 -13.26
C LEU A 647 11.21 -56.03 -12.25
N MET A 648 11.41 -55.22 -11.21
CA MET A 648 10.37 -54.89 -10.25
C MET A 648 9.19 -54.12 -10.88
N TYR A 649 9.46 -53.21 -11.83
CA TYR A 649 8.41 -52.56 -12.63
C TYR A 649 7.55 -53.58 -13.39
N LEU A 650 8.19 -54.55 -14.06
CA LEU A 650 7.50 -55.61 -14.80
C LEU A 650 6.66 -56.50 -13.88
N HIS A 651 7.22 -56.95 -12.76
CA HIS A 651 6.51 -57.74 -11.76
C HIS A 651 5.28 -57.02 -11.21
N ASN A 652 5.43 -55.74 -10.81
CA ASN A 652 4.35 -54.94 -10.23
C ASN A 652 3.24 -54.65 -11.26
N LYS A 653 3.60 -54.40 -12.52
CA LYS A 653 2.62 -54.23 -13.60
C LYS A 653 1.84 -55.53 -13.84
N ALA A 654 2.54 -56.66 -13.96
CA ALA A 654 1.94 -57.98 -14.11
C ALA A 654 0.98 -58.31 -12.95
N ARG A 655 1.42 -58.11 -11.71
CA ARG A 655 0.63 -58.36 -10.50
C ARG A 655 -0.60 -57.45 -10.38
N THR A 656 -0.45 -56.17 -10.72
CA THR A 656 -1.57 -55.22 -10.76
C THR A 656 -2.61 -55.64 -11.81
N VAL A 657 -2.14 -56.03 -12.99
CA VAL A 657 -3.01 -56.51 -14.07
C VAL A 657 -3.72 -57.81 -13.66
N PHE A 658 -3.03 -58.77 -13.05
CA PHE A 658 -3.66 -60.00 -12.53
C PHE A 658 -4.78 -59.72 -11.53
N ARG A 659 -4.58 -58.78 -10.61
CA ARG A 659 -5.63 -58.39 -9.64
C ARG A 659 -6.85 -57.75 -10.30
N ALA A 660 -6.64 -57.03 -11.40
CA ALA A 660 -7.69 -56.32 -12.10
C ALA A 660 -8.42 -57.19 -13.13
N ILE A 661 -7.77 -58.20 -13.70
CA ILE A 661 -8.28 -58.93 -14.87
C ILE A 661 -9.62 -59.62 -14.65
N SER A 662 -9.88 -60.13 -13.43
CA SER A 662 -11.16 -60.76 -13.07
C SER A 662 -12.33 -59.77 -12.96
N ARG A 663 -12.05 -58.47 -12.80
CA ARG A 663 -13.07 -57.43 -12.63
C ARG A 663 -13.40 -56.68 -13.91
N VAL A 664 -12.42 -56.45 -14.77
CA VAL A 664 -12.55 -55.56 -15.95
C VAL A 664 -12.28 -56.26 -17.28
N GLY A 665 -11.91 -57.54 -17.27
CA GLY A 665 -11.48 -58.29 -18.45
C GLY A 665 -10.11 -57.83 -18.98
N ALA A 666 -9.66 -58.43 -20.09
CA ALA A 666 -8.33 -58.13 -20.65
C ALA A 666 -8.25 -56.81 -21.43
N LYS A 667 -9.39 -56.25 -21.89
CA LYS A 667 -9.44 -55.00 -22.65
C LYS A 667 -9.09 -53.82 -21.74
N GLY A 668 -8.02 -53.09 -22.08
CA GLY A 668 -7.53 -51.95 -21.30
C GLY A 668 -6.36 -52.25 -20.34
N LEU A 669 -6.04 -53.54 -20.13
CA LEU A 669 -4.88 -53.98 -19.32
C LEU A 669 -3.68 -54.42 -20.18
N VAL A 670 -3.82 -54.31 -21.50
CA VAL A 670 -2.83 -54.69 -22.52
C VAL A 670 -1.61 -53.76 -22.44
N TRP A 671 -0.43 -54.32 -22.67
CA TRP A 671 0.81 -53.58 -22.82
C TRP A 671 0.73 -52.56 -23.96
N THR A 672 1.01 -51.30 -23.63
CA THR A 672 0.90 -50.17 -24.57
C THR A 672 2.26 -49.67 -25.07
N PRO A 673 2.31 -48.86 -26.14
CA PRO A 673 3.55 -48.20 -26.58
C PRO A 673 4.23 -47.34 -25.49
N ASN A 674 3.44 -46.75 -24.58
CA ASN A 674 3.96 -45.98 -23.47
C ASN A 674 4.71 -46.88 -22.47
N ASP A 675 4.21 -48.10 -22.24
CA ASP A 675 4.90 -49.09 -21.40
C ASP A 675 6.20 -49.58 -22.03
N THR A 676 6.22 -49.77 -23.35
CA THR A 676 7.46 -50.09 -24.08
C THR A 676 8.51 -49.00 -23.90
N THR A 677 8.12 -47.73 -23.96
CA THR A 677 9.02 -46.59 -23.79
C THR A 677 9.57 -46.51 -22.36
N LYS A 678 8.69 -46.67 -21.35
CA LYS A 678 9.09 -46.70 -19.94
C LYS A 678 10.03 -47.87 -19.63
N CYS A 679 9.70 -49.06 -20.13
CA CYS A 679 10.52 -50.26 -19.96
C CYS A 679 11.89 -50.10 -20.64
N ALA A 680 11.95 -49.50 -21.83
CA ALA A 680 13.21 -49.26 -22.56
C ALA A 680 14.13 -48.29 -21.81
N ASN A 681 13.58 -47.22 -21.23
CA ASN A 681 14.37 -46.27 -20.43
C ASN A 681 14.95 -46.92 -19.17
N LEU A 682 14.18 -47.78 -18.50
CA LEU A 682 14.65 -48.51 -17.32
C LEU A 682 15.65 -49.63 -17.69
N LEU A 683 15.45 -50.29 -18.84
CA LEU A 683 16.37 -51.31 -19.37
C LEU A 683 17.76 -50.72 -19.65
N ALA A 684 17.82 -49.50 -20.20
CA ALA A 684 19.10 -48.86 -20.46
C ALA A 684 19.91 -48.64 -19.18
N TYR A 685 19.24 -48.25 -18.09
CA TYR A 685 19.85 -48.17 -16.77
C TYR A 685 20.28 -49.55 -16.26
N TYR A 686 19.43 -50.57 -16.41
CA TYR A 686 19.75 -51.95 -16.04
C TYR A 686 21.02 -52.48 -16.74
N ILE A 687 21.20 -52.24 -18.03
CA ILE A 687 22.40 -52.66 -18.76
C ILE A 687 23.63 -51.92 -18.25
N LYS A 688 23.53 -50.60 -18.05
CA LYS A 688 24.64 -49.78 -17.54
C LYS A 688 25.13 -50.27 -16.17
N THR A 689 24.22 -50.61 -15.26
CA THR A 689 24.54 -51.03 -13.88
C THR A 689 25.03 -52.48 -13.79
N ASN A 690 24.69 -53.33 -14.77
CA ASN A 690 25.07 -54.75 -14.78
C ASN A 690 26.22 -55.07 -15.75
N ARG A 691 26.78 -54.09 -16.46
CA ARG A 691 27.94 -54.28 -17.35
C ARG A 691 29.15 -54.77 -16.56
N GLY A 692 29.81 -55.83 -17.04
CA GLY A 692 31.02 -56.38 -16.42
C GLY A 692 30.78 -57.19 -15.14
N ARG A 693 29.52 -57.49 -14.77
CA ARG A 693 29.24 -58.38 -13.63
C ARG A 693 29.57 -59.83 -13.99
N LYS A 694 29.99 -60.62 -12.99
CA LYS A 694 30.31 -62.03 -13.21
C LYS A 694 29.04 -62.87 -13.41
N ILE A 695 28.97 -63.54 -14.56
CA ILE A 695 27.87 -64.42 -14.93
C ILE A 695 28.37 -65.80 -15.36
N CYS A 696 27.52 -66.81 -15.23
CA CYS A 696 27.80 -68.13 -15.79
C CYS A 696 27.50 -68.14 -17.29
N SER A 697 28.50 -68.39 -18.13
CA SER A 697 28.37 -68.45 -19.59
C SER A 697 27.47 -69.57 -20.08
N ALA A 698 27.32 -70.64 -19.28
CA ALA A 698 26.52 -71.84 -19.58
C ALA A 698 25.03 -71.71 -19.20
N CYS A 699 24.66 -70.94 -18.18
CA CYS A 699 23.26 -70.84 -17.75
C CYS A 699 22.74 -69.42 -17.42
N GLY A 700 23.59 -68.39 -17.54
CA GLY A 700 23.19 -67.01 -17.30
C GLY A 700 22.93 -66.65 -15.83
N SER A 701 23.32 -67.52 -14.87
CA SER A 701 23.19 -67.21 -13.44
C SER A 701 24.17 -66.10 -13.01
N GLU A 702 23.70 -65.25 -12.08
CA GLU A 702 24.45 -64.12 -11.48
C GLU A 702 24.80 -64.45 -10.01
N PRO A 703 25.77 -65.34 -9.73
CA PRO A 703 26.09 -65.73 -8.36
C PRO A 703 26.84 -64.61 -7.62
N SER A 704 26.43 -64.32 -6.39
CA SER A 704 27.10 -63.36 -5.49
C SER A 704 28.54 -63.76 -5.13
N ASN A 705 28.85 -65.07 -5.11
CA ASN A 705 30.15 -65.61 -4.68
C ASN A 705 31.03 -66.09 -5.85
N ALA A 706 30.79 -65.61 -7.08
CA ALA A 706 31.56 -65.98 -8.29
C ALA A 706 31.66 -67.50 -8.58
N LYS A 707 30.71 -68.29 -8.07
CA LYS A 707 30.58 -69.74 -8.31
C LYS A 707 29.15 -70.07 -8.69
N CYS A 708 28.94 -70.67 -9.87
CA CYS A 708 27.63 -71.15 -10.29
C CYS A 708 27.26 -72.42 -9.52
N SER A 709 26.02 -72.50 -9.00
CA SER A 709 25.52 -73.68 -8.29
C SER A 709 25.43 -74.94 -9.15
N GLN A 710 25.27 -74.79 -10.47
CA GLN A 710 25.15 -75.91 -11.42
C GLN A 710 26.44 -76.23 -12.18
N HIS A 711 27.27 -75.22 -12.48
CA HIS A 711 28.41 -75.36 -13.39
C HIS A 711 29.77 -75.01 -12.76
N GLY A 712 29.80 -74.68 -11.46
CA GLY A 712 31.03 -74.34 -10.75
C GLY A 712 31.67 -73.01 -11.21
N VAL A 713 33.00 -72.93 -11.13
CA VAL A 713 33.77 -71.69 -11.40
C VAL A 713 34.22 -71.60 -12.87
N ASN A 714 34.36 -72.73 -13.57
CA ASN A 714 34.98 -72.81 -14.90
C ASN A 714 34.21 -72.07 -16.01
N PHE A 715 32.91 -71.80 -15.80
CA PHE A 715 32.05 -71.12 -16.77
C PHE A 715 31.80 -69.65 -16.41
N MET A 716 32.53 -69.08 -15.45
CA MET A 716 32.32 -67.68 -15.06
C MET A 716 33.05 -66.72 -16.01
N LYS A 717 32.32 -65.71 -16.52
CA LYS A 717 32.86 -64.62 -17.34
C LYS A 717 32.23 -63.29 -16.95
N ASP A 718 32.86 -62.19 -17.34
CA ASP A 718 32.25 -60.87 -17.23
C ASP A 718 31.16 -60.70 -18.29
N SER A 719 30.02 -60.13 -17.89
CA SER A 719 28.87 -59.95 -18.77
C SER A 719 29.11 -58.86 -19.81
N SER A 720 28.82 -59.19 -21.06
CA SER A 720 28.66 -58.20 -22.13
C SER A 720 27.25 -57.61 -22.13
N ASP A 721 27.03 -56.52 -22.86
CA ASP A 721 25.69 -55.94 -22.99
C ASP A 721 24.68 -56.92 -23.61
N MET A 722 25.11 -57.78 -24.53
CA MET A 722 24.28 -58.86 -25.10
C MET A 722 23.93 -59.94 -24.08
N ASP A 723 24.87 -60.28 -23.19
CA ASP A 723 24.58 -61.20 -22.10
C ASP A 723 23.58 -60.57 -21.12
N ASN A 724 23.74 -59.29 -20.78
CA ASN A 724 22.80 -58.56 -19.91
C ASN A 724 21.42 -58.41 -20.53
N LEU A 725 21.32 -58.20 -21.85
CA LEU A 725 20.05 -58.20 -22.59
C LEU A 725 19.38 -59.58 -22.56
N SER A 726 20.17 -60.65 -22.68
CA SER A 726 19.67 -62.03 -22.62
C SER A 726 19.17 -62.37 -21.22
N ILE A 727 19.91 -61.98 -20.18
CA ILE A 727 19.49 -62.15 -18.77
C ILE A 727 18.22 -61.33 -18.51
N PHE A 728 18.17 -60.09 -19.01
CA PHE A 728 17.01 -59.23 -18.88
C PHE A 728 15.76 -59.86 -19.49
N ILE A 729 15.81 -60.37 -20.74
CA ILE A 729 14.65 -61.07 -21.32
C ILE A 729 14.29 -62.29 -20.47
N MET A 730 15.27 -63.12 -20.11
CA MET A 730 15.04 -64.34 -19.33
C MET A 730 14.28 -64.05 -18.03
N ARG A 731 14.72 -63.03 -17.28
CA ARG A 731 14.09 -62.61 -16.02
C ARG A 731 12.77 -61.87 -16.25
N SER A 732 12.71 -60.96 -17.22
CA SER A 732 11.49 -60.20 -17.53
C SER A 732 10.29 -61.10 -17.80
N LEU A 733 10.49 -62.16 -18.59
CA LEU A 733 9.41 -63.09 -18.92
C LEU A 733 9.03 -63.98 -17.73
N PHE A 734 9.99 -64.29 -16.86
CA PHE A 734 9.73 -64.96 -15.58
C PHE A 734 8.88 -64.07 -14.66
N GLU A 735 9.29 -62.82 -14.43
CA GLU A 735 8.57 -61.85 -13.58
C GLU A 735 7.14 -61.60 -14.07
N ILE A 736 6.97 -61.50 -15.40
CA ILE A 736 5.63 -61.33 -16.01
C ILE A 736 4.76 -62.56 -15.75
N LYS A 737 5.30 -63.77 -15.94
CA LYS A 737 4.56 -65.01 -15.69
C LYS A 737 4.25 -65.19 -14.21
N GLU A 738 5.21 -64.95 -13.33
CA GLU A 738 5.02 -65.08 -11.89
C GLU A 738 3.98 -64.07 -11.38
N GLY A 739 4.07 -62.80 -11.82
CA GLY A 739 3.09 -61.77 -11.50
C GLY A 739 1.68 -62.05 -12.03
N LEU A 740 1.55 -62.70 -13.20
CA LEU A 740 0.26 -63.04 -13.84
C LEU A 740 -0.33 -64.40 -13.43
N ILE A 741 0.45 -65.34 -12.91
CA ILE A 741 -0.01 -66.72 -12.60
C ILE A 741 -0.02 -66.98 -11.08
N GLY A 742 0.73 -66.20 -10.30
CA GLY A 742 0.89 -66.33 -8.86
C GLY A 742 2.17 -67.07 -8.47
N THR A 743 2.82 -66.60 -7.40
CA THR A 743 4.08 -67.12 -6.87
C THR A 743 3.99 -68.62 -6.54
N GLY A 744 4.99 -69.40 -6.98
CA GLY A 744 5.14 -70.82 -6.61
C GLY A 744 4.30 -71.82 -7.41
N ARG A 745 3.56 -71.41 -8.45
CA ARG A 745 2.72 -72.30 -9.29
C ARG A 745 3.46 -72.92 -10.49
N GLY A 746 4.72 -73.34 -10.31
CA GLY A 746 5.49 -74.07 -11.32
C GLY A 746 5.90 -73.26 -12.55
N VAL A 747 6.22 -71.97 -12.38
CA VAL A 747 6.69 -71.11 -13.48
C VAL A 747 8.15 -71.44 -13.80
N GLU A 748 8.39 -72.08 -14.94
CA GLU A 748 9.77 -72.31 -15.40
C GLU A 748 10.33 -71.09 -16.14
N PRO A 749 11.57 -70.67 -15.81
CA PRO A 749 12.24 -69.58 -16.53
C PRO A 749 12.57 -70.00 -17.96
N MET A 750 12.67 -69.02 -18.86
CA MET A 750 13.18 -69.25 -20.21
C MET A 750 14.61 -69.82 -20.12
N SER A 751 14.92 -70.84 -20.92
CA SER A 751 16.29 -71.37 -20.96
C SER A 751 17.26 -70.32 -21.53
N TRP A 752 18.49 -70.35 -21.02
CA TRP A 752 19.55 -69.41 -21.38
C TRP A 752 19.83 -69.35 -22.89
N ASP A 753 19.88 -70.51 -23.55
CA ASP A 753 20.12 -70.59 -25.00
C ASP A 753 18.96 -70.00 -25.82
N LYS A 754 17.73 -70.14 -25.31
CA LYS A 754 16.55 -69.54 -25.92
C LYS A 754 16.54 -68.02 -25.76
N ALA A 755 17.01 -67.51 -24.62
CA ALA A 755 17.16 -66.07 -24.39
C ALA A 755 18.21 -65.47 -25.34
N LYS A 756 19.41 -66.08 -25.42
CA LYS A 756 20.47 -65.66 -26.35
C LYS A 756 20.02 -65.65 -27.80
N SER A 757 19.45 -66.77 -28.27
CA SER A 757 18.97 -66.87 -29.65
C SER A 757 17.86 -65.86 -29.98
N THR A 758 17.03 -65.48 -29.00
CA THR A 758 16.01 -64.43 -29.18
C THR A 758 16.65 -63.06 -29.37
N ILE A 759 17.66 -62.72 -28.56
CA ILE A 759 18.42 -61.47 -28.71
C ILE A 759 19.18 -61.46 -30.03
N ASP A 760 19.93 -62.51 -30.35
CA ASP A 760 20.71 -62.62 -31.59
C ASP A 760 19.84 -62.48 -32.84
N ARG A 761 18.65 -63.09 -32.82
CA ARG A 761 17.66 -62.96 -33.90
C ARG A 761 17.19 -61.51 -34.05
N GLU A 762 16.87 -60.83 -32.95
CA GLU A 762 16.37 -59.45 -33.00
C GLU A 762 17.46 -58.47 -33.44
N ILE A 763 18.68 -58.62 -32.94
CA ILE A 763 19.84 -57.86 -33.41
C ILE A 763 20.08 -58.12 -34.91
N GLY A 764 19.94 -59.37 -35.37
CA GLY A 764 20.01 -59.71 -36.80
C GLY A 764 18.91 -59.05 -37.64
N ILE A 765 17.70 -58.88 -37.09
CA ILE A 765 16.62 -58.12 -37.74
C ILE A 765 16.96 -56.62 -37.80
N LEU A 766 17.48 -56.05 -36.71
CA LEU A 766 17.88 -54.63 -36.66
C LEU A 766 19.02 -54.32 -37.63
N LYS A 767 19.99 -55.24 -37.78
CA LYS A 767 21.06 -55.14 -38.78
C LYS A 767 20.51 -55.21 -40.21
N ARG A 768 19.60 -56.15 -40.50
CA ARG A 768 18.95 -56.25 -41.83
C ARG A 768 18.10 -55.03 -42.18
N LYS A 769 17.47 -54.39 -41.19
CA LYS A 769 16.69 -53.16 -41.36
C LYS A 769 17.56 -51.88 -41.42
N GLY A 770 18.89 -52.01 -41.36
CA GLY A 770 19.82 -50.88 -41.39
C GLY A 770 19.81 -50.01 -40.14
N LYS A 771 19.14 -50.43 -39.05
CA LYS A 771 19.10 -49.68 -37.78
C LYS A 771 20.34 -49.89 -36.91
N LEU A 772 21.08 -50.98 -37.15
CA LEU A 772 22.40 -51.24 -36.59
C LEU A 772 23.35 -51.56 -37.74
N THR A 773 24.60 -51.13 -37.63
CA THR A 773 25.60 -51.43 -38.65
C THR A 773 26.16 -52.85 -38.48
N SER A 774 26.70 -53.44 -39.54
CA SER A 774 27.37 -54.74 -39.47
C SER A 774 28.60 -54.72 -38.55
N LYS A 775 29.20 -53.53 -38.35
CA LYS A 775 30.38 -53.28 -37.53
C LYS A 775 30.08 -52.88 -36.08
N THR A 776 28.82 -52.75 -35.68
CA THR A 776 28.45 -52.36 -34.30
C THR A 776 29.02 -53.34 -33.28
N ASN A 777 29.72 -52.82 -32.26
CA ASN A 777 30.30 -53.62 -31.18
C ASN A 777 29.18 -54.06 -30.22
N LEU A 778 28.79 -55.33 -30.32
CA LEU A 778 27.73 -55.87 -29.48
C LEU A 778 28.18 -56.20 -28.05
N LYS A 779 29.50 -56.16 -27.76
CA LYS A 779 29.98 -56.34 -26.38
C LYS A 779 29.72 -55.11 -25.52
N GLU A 780 29.76 -53.93 -26.15
CA GLU A 780 29.61 -52.63 -25.50
C GLU A 780 28.86 -51.68 -26.44
N LEU A 781 27.55 -51.61 -26.27
CA LEU A 781 26.66 -50.77 -27.06
C LEU A 781 26.75 -49.32 -26.57
N MET A 782 26.66 -48.38 -27.52
CA MET A 782 26.62 -46.95 -27.20
C MET A 782 25.28 -46.59 -26.53
N PRO A 783 25.24 -45.61 -25.61
CA PRO A 783 24.01 -45.21 -24.93
C PRO A 783 22.86 -44.88 -25.90
N GLY A 784 23.16 -44.26 -27.04
CA GLY A 784 22.16 -43.98 -28.08
C GLY A 784 21.61 -45.24 -28.77
N GLU A 785 22.46 -46.26 -29.00
CA GLU A 785 22.04 -47.53 -29.60
C GLU A 785 21.13 -48.31 -28.63
N ILE A 786 21.44 -48.28 -27.33
CA ILE A 786 20.62 -48.89 -26.28
C ILE A 786 19.28 -48.17 -26.15
N ASN A 787 19.28 -46.85 -26.00
CA ASN A 787 18.07 -46.07 -25.70
C ASN A 787 17.07 -46.02 -26.85
N TYR A 788 17.54 -45.88 -28.10
CA TYR A 788 16.67 -45.56 -29.23
C TYR A 788 16.49 -46.70 -30.23
N VAL A 789 17.33 -47.74 -30.19
CA VAL A 789 17.31 -48.81 -31.19
C VAL A 789 17.08 -50.18 -30.55
N VAL A 790 18.01 -50.64 -29.71
CA VAL A 790 17.99 -52.00 -29.15
C VAL A 790 16.96 -52.11 -28.01
N GLY A 791 16.99 -51.18 -27.05
CA GLY A 791 16.08 -51.18 -25.89
C GLY A 791 14.60 -51.23 -26.30
N PRO A 792 14.11 -50.33 -27.16
CA PRO A 792 12.72 -50.36 -27.63
C PRO A 792 12.35 -51.66 -28.37
N ALA A 793 13.26 -52.23 -29.17
CA ALA A 793 13.01 -53.49 -29.90
C ALA A 793 12.88 -54.67 -28.93
N ILE A 794 13.77 -54.76 -27.93
CA ILE A 794 13.73 -55.79 -26.90
C ILE A 794 12.50 -55.64 -26.00
N CYS A 795 12.16 -54.43 -25.58
CA CYS A 795 10.96 -54.17 -24.78
C CYS A 795 9.66 -54.43 -25.55
N ALA A 796 9.65 -54.32 -26.88
CA ALA A 796 8.51 -54.71 -27.70
C ALA A 796 8.28 -56.24 -27.69
N ILE A 797 9.36 -57.04 -27.63
CA ILE A 797 9.26 -58.51 -27.45
C ILE A 797 8.65 -58.82 -26.08
N VAL A 798 9.13 -58.14 -25.02
CA VAL A 798 8.59 -58.27 -23.66
C VAL A 798 7.11 -57.91 -23.63
N GLY A 799 6.71 -56.81 -24.26
CA GLY A 799 5.31 -56.38 -24.34
C GLY A 799 4.42 -57.34 -25.13
N LYS A 800 4.93 -57.93 -26.22
CA LYS A 800 4.22 -58.97 -26.97
C LYS A 800 3.96 -60.19 -26.10
N TYR A 801 4.98 -60.64 -25.39
CA TYR A 801 4.86 -61.77 -24.47
C TYR A 801 3.93 -61.48 -23.30
N PHE A 802 3.95 -60.26 -22.77
CA PHE A 802 3.03 -59.80 -21.72
C PHE A 802 1.59 -59.96 -22.20
N ASN A 803 1.27 -59.51 -23.41
CA ASN A 803 -0.07 -59.58 -23.97
C ASN A 803 -0.53 -61.02 -24.27
N GLU A 804 0.38 -61.86 -24.78
CA GLU A 804 0.12 -63.28 -24.97
C GLU A 804 -0.16 -63.98 -23.64
N SER A 805 0.66 -63.70 -22.62
CA SER A 805 0.50 -64.24 -21.26
C SER A 805 -0.76 -63.73 -20.58
N LEU A 806 -1.12 -62.46 -20.81
CA LEU A 806 -2.34 -61.85 -20.31
C LEU A 806 -3.58 -62.55 -20.89
N THR A 807 -3.57 -62.86 -22.18
CA THR A 807 -4.66 -63.58 -22.85
C THR A 807 -4.82 -64.98 -22.27
N TYR A 808 -3.71 -65.66 -21.98
CA TYR A 808 -3.73 -66.96 -21.31
C TYR A 808 -4.25 -66.87 -19.86
N ALA A 809 -3.81 -65.86 -19.10
CA ALA A 809 -4.27 -65.62 -17.73
C ALA A 809 -5.77 -65.28 -17.68
N ALA A 810 -6.28 -64.48 -18.62
CA ALA A 810 -7.71 -64.16 -18.73
C ALA A 810 -8.57 -65.41 -18.94
N ARG A 811 -8.18 -66.30 -19.87
CA ARG A 811 -8.88 -67.57 -20.13
C ARG A 811 -8.93 -68.48 -18.91
N ARG A 812 -7.91 -68.41 -18.05
CA ARG A 812 -7.82 -69.22 -16.82
C ARG A 812 -8.63 -68.61 -15.68
N ALA A 813 -8.79 -67.29 -15.66
CA ALA A 813 -9.63 -66.56 -14.71
C ALA A 813 -11.14 -66.71 -15.02
N ASP A 814 -11.52 -66.94 -16.28
CA ASP A 814 -12.92 -67.28 -16.66
C ASP A 814 -13.31 -68.74 -16.30
N ILE A 815 -12.34 -69.60 -15.94
CA ILE A 815 -12.56 -71.03 -15.58
C ILE A 815 -12.54 -71.25 -14.05
N ALA A 816 -12.00 -70.30 -13.27
CA ALA A 816 -11.91 -70.34 -11.80
C ALA A 816 -13.01 -69.48 -11.16
#